data_AF-A0A8J7KRD7-F1
#
_entry.id   AF-A0A8J7KRD7-F1
#
_cell.length_a   1.000
_cell.length_b   1.000
_cell.length_c   1.000
_cell.angle_alpha   90.00
_cell.angle_beta   90.00
_cell.angle_gamma   90.00
#
_symmetry.space_group_name_H-M   'P 1'
#
loop_
_entity.id
_entity.type
_entity.pdbx_description
1 polymer ?
#
loop_
_entity_poly.entity_id
_entity_poly.type
_entity_poly.pdbx_seq_one_letter_code
_entity_poly.pdbx_strand_id
1 'polypeptide(L)'
;MTHAIRRRTALISTALLAGGVLAGVGFAAVEQPSADRDVVVREALTALTASSGQPAARSYDGYTARDVAVEADGRRHVRFSRTYKGLPVLGGEVALHSGPDGHFDPVAGPALNVATTPKLDAATATGAIGRYAGYTVKDTPFLAVDALDGAPALVWAVRADKVAADGTPSNATFRVDAASGRVLGATDSIHTLAAAGSGSGAAPARAVNAGPVAGNGKGLLVGNVAIGVNQKADGTYELKDPNRGNMETRDGQNKGDGSGPLSLSQTVAFSSATSTFGNNANSDRASAAVDAHYGVAATWDYYKNVHGRNGIDGQGTGARSDVHYGQNYENAFWDDGCYCMTYGDGASNTHPLTELDVAGHEMSHGVTSHTANLDFGSPGAGIFKESGGINESNSDIFGTLVEFYANNPNDNPDYYIGEVLDLNGNGTPLRYMDDPTKDGRSKGCWTATMGTSYDPHYTSGVGNHFFFLTAVGSGARAVNGVNYNSPTCNNAPAVNGIGNDKAGKIWYRALTTYMVSTETYPKARISTLKATNDLYGGAECTAIKAAWTAVGVVAQAGEPACAGPTPSPSASASPTAQPSPTVSASPTPTGSASPTPAGCAGQQRVSNGGFEVGTAPWTGTTAAIKAATTGQPAHGGTRIGWLGGKGATATESLSQQVTIPAGCKASLKFYLHIDTAESGSTVYDRFSVLVGGTTLGSYSNANKAAGYVLRTFDLSAYAGQTVTLKFTESEDYSLQTSFVLDDVSVTTS
;
A
#
# COMPACT_ATOMS: atom_id res chain seq x y z
N MET A 1 -48.67 -8.12 64.23
CA MET A 1 -48.02 -8.69 65.43
C MET A 1 -48.69 -10.04 65.66
N THR A 2 -48.02 -11.19 65.85
CA THR A 2 -46.66 -11.47 66.37
C THR A 2 -45.92 -12.56 65.56
N HIS A 3 -44.64 -12.80 65.88
CA HIS A 3 -43.69 -13.64 65.14
C HIS A 3 -43.99 -15.15 65.12
N ALA A 4 -43.53 -15.82 64.05
CA ALA A 4 -42.94 -17.16 64.12
C ALA A 4 -41.78 -17.30 63.11
N ILE A 5 -40.55 -17.53 63.59
CA ILE A 5 -39.35 -17.70 62.75
C ILE A 5 -39.12 -19.19 62.51
N ARG A 6 -38.83 -19.59 61.26
CA ARG A 6 -38.26 -20.92 60.95
C ARG A 6 -36.90 -20.76 60.26
N ARG A 7 -35.85 -21.28 60.91
CA ARG A 7 -34.52 -21.44 60.31
C ARG A 7 -34.56 -22.57 59.27
N ARG A 8 -33.78 -22.42 58.18
CA ARG A 8 -33.34 -23.54 57.33
C ARG A 8 -31.83 -23.47 57.18
N THR A 9 -31.19 -24.61 57.40
CA THR A 9 -29.74 -24.80 57.34
C THR A 9 -29.34 -25.08 55.90
N ALA A 10 -28.36 -24.35 55.36
CA ALA A 10 -27.74 -24.67 54.08
C ALA A 10 -26.52 -25.58 54.32
N LEU A 11 -26.42 -26.67 53.57
CA LEU A 11 -25.30 -27.61 53.65
C LEU A 11 -24.14 -27.13 52.77
N ILE A 12 -22.92 -27.27 53.30
CA ILE A 12 -21.67 -27.00 52.60
C ILE A 12 -21.31 -28.25 51.79
N SER A 13 -20.93 -28.07 50.52
CA SER A 13 -20.26 -29.09 49.72
C SER A 13 -19.08 -28.48 48.97
N THR A 14 -17.88 -28.71 49.49
CA THR A 14 -16.59 -28.39 48.87
C THR A 14 -16.36 -29.25 47.63
N ALA A 15 -16.17 -28.61 46.46
CA ALA A 15 -15.70 -29.27 45.25
C ALA A 15 -14.17 -29.12 45.12
N LEU A 16 -13.48 -30.22 44.78
CA LEU A 16 -12.02 -30.28 44.67
C LEU A 16 -11.50 -29.42 43.50
N LEU A 17 -10.31 -28.82 43.69
CA LEU A 17 -9.49 -28.38 42.56
C LEU A 17 -9.03 -29.60 41.76
N ALA A 18 -9.50 -29.72 40.52
CA ALA A 18 -8.84 -30.52 39.50
C ALA A 18 -8.07 -29.57 38.57
N GLY A 19 -6.74 -29.62 38.62
CA GLY A 19 -5.87 -28.82 37.76
C GLY A 19 -5.93 -29.29 36.31
N GLY A 20 -6.90 -28.78 35.55
CA GLY A 20 -6.93 -28.93 34.09
C GLY A 20 -5.89 -28.02 33.46
N VAL A 21 -4.76 -28.59 33.02
CA VAL A 21 -3.83 -27.91 32.12
C VAL A 21 -4.57 -27.70 30.79
N LEU A 22 -5.06 -26.48 30.56
CA LEU A 22 -5.40 -26.04 29.21
C LEU A 22 -4.08 -25.99 28.43
N ALA A 23 -3.82 -27.04 27.68
CA ALA A 23 -2.83 -27.02 26.62
C ALA A 23 -3.28 -25.94 25.62
N GLY A 24 -2.66 -24.77 25.71
CA GLY A 24 -2.84 -23.73 24.71
C GLY A 24 -2.42 -24.29 23.36
N VAL A 25 -3.39 -24.51 22.47
CA VAL A 25 -3.12 -24.63 21.04
C VAL A 25 -2.60 -23.29 20.57
N GLY A 26 -1.30 -23.09 20.75
CA GLY A 26 -0.57 -22.04 20.09
C GLY A 26 -0.74 -22.26 18.59
N PHE A 27 -1.40 -21.33 17.92
CA PHE A 27 -1.31 -21.22 16.48
C PHE A 27 0.15 -20.90 16.16
N ALA A 28 0.94 -21.94 15.87
CA ALA A 28 2.21 -21.77 15.20
C ALA A 28 1.90 -21.01 13.91
N ALA A 29 2.54 -19.86 13.71
CA ALA A 29 2.48 -19.19 12.43
C ALA A 29 2.99 -20.19 11.38
N VAL A 30 2.11 -20.58 10.47
CA VAL A 30 2.51 -21.41 9.33
C VAL A 30 3.41 -20.51 8.49
N GLU A 31 4.71 -20.78 8.54
CA GLU A 31 5.70 -20.08 7.74
C GLU A 31 5.31 -20.26 6.27
N GLN A 32 4.94 -19.14 5.63
CA GLN A 32 4.50 -19.13 4.23
C GLN A 32 5.59 -19.78 3.37
N PRO A 33 5.26 -20.68 2.43
CA PRO A 33 6.24 -21.20 1.49
C PRO A 33 6.65 -20.07 0.54
N SER A 34 7.67 -19.29 0.93
CA SER A 34 8.15 -18.15 0.16
C SER A 34 8.83 -18.64 -1.12
N ALA A 35 8.05 -18.81 -2.18
CA ALA A 35 8.60 -18.84 -3.52
C ALA A 35 9.38 -17.53 -3.73
N ASP A 36 10.64 -17.64 -4.15
CA ASP A 36 11.50 -16.48 -4.40
C ASP A 36 10.77 -15.51 -5.35
N ARG A 37 10.61 -14.26 -4.90
CA ARG A 37 9.93 -13.18 -5.65
C ARG A 37 10.46 -13.12 -7.08
N ASP A 38 11.76 -13.27 -7.27
CA ASP A 38 12.42 -13.14 -8.57
C ASP A 38 12.25 -14.42 -9.45
N VAL A 39 11.75 -15.52 -8.88
CA VAL A 39 11.25 -16.70 -9.62
C VAL A 39 9.80 -16.47 -10.04
N VAL A 40 8.93 -16.06 -9.11
CA VAL A 40 7.50 -15.80 -9.39
C VAL A 40 7.33 -14.73 -10.48
N VAL A 41 8.09 -13.63 -10.40
CA VAL A 41 8.11 -12.57 -11.43
C VAL A 41 8.58 -13.10 -12.78
N ARG A 42 9.59 -13.98 -12.81
CA ARG A 42 10.14 -14.54 -14.05
C ARG A 42 9.18 -15.50 -14.73
N GLU A 43 8.48 -16.32 -13.95
CA GLU A 43 7.44 -17.23 -14.44
C GLU A 43 6.23 -16.43 -14.97
N ALA A 44 5.76 -15.41 -14.25
CA ALA A 44 4.70 -14.52 -14.71
C ALA A 44 5.10 -13.78 -16.01
N LEU A 45 6.33 -13.25 -16.09
CA LEU A 45 6.86 -12.63 -17.31
C LEU A 45 6.98 -13.62 -18.47
N THR A 46 7.29 -14.88 -18.18
CA THR A 46 7.31 -15.96 -19.17
C THR A 46 5.89 -16.26 -19.68
N ALA A 47 4.87 -16.32 -18.82
CA ALA A 47 3.48 -16.50 -19.25
C ALA A 47 2.95 -15.30 -20.08
N LEU A 48 3.30 -14.07 -19.66
CA LEU A 48 2.94 -12.82 -20.34
C LEU A 48 3.55 -12.72 -21.76
N THR A 49 4.75 -13.28 -21.95
CA THR A 49 5.42 -13.34 -23.26
C THR A 49 5.01 -14.57 -24.07
N ALA A 50 4.75 -15.72 -23.45
CA ALA A 50 4.30 -16.94 -24.13
C ALA A 50 2.91 -16.82 -24.77
N SER A 51 2.05 -15.91 -24.28
CA SER A 51 0.74 -15.62 -24.89
C SER A 51 0.84 -14.95 -26.29
N SER A 52 2.04 -14.59 -26.76
CA SER A 52 2.21 -13.86 -28.02
C SER A 52 2.37 -14.76 -29.26
N GLY A 53 1.26 -15.20 -29.83
CA GLY A 53 1.22 -15.82 -31.17
C GLY A 53 1.56 -14.87 -32.34
N GLN A 54 2.29 -13.76 -32.09
CA GLN A 54 2.67 -12.72 -33.05
C GLN A 54 4.05 -12.11 -32.66
N PRO A 55 5.17 -12.56 -33.26
CA PRO A 55 6.52 -12.21 -32.78
C PRO A 55 6.96 -10.73 -32.93
N ALA A 56 6.31 -9.95 -33.80
CA ALA A 56 6.83 -8.64 -34.23
C ALA A 56 6.27 -7.42 -33.46
N ALA A 57 5.16 -7.56 -32.74
CA ALA A 57 4.47 -6.43 -32.11
C ALA A 57 4.86 -6.18 -30.64
N ARG A 58 5.41 -7.18 -29.94
CA ARG A 58 5.70 -7.13 -28.49
C ARG A 58 7.18 -7.05 -28.11
N SER A 59 8.12 -7.10 -29.07
CA SER A 59 9.57 -6.96 -28.80
C SER A 59 9.98 -5.59 -28.23
N TYR A 60 9.04 -4.66 -28.14
CA TYR A 60 9.20 -3.31 -27.61
C TYR A 60 8.58 -3.10 -26.22
N ASP A 61 7.81 -4.07 -25.71
CA ASP A 61 7.19 -3.96 -24.39
C ASP A 61 8.21 -4.32 -23.31
N GLY A 62 8.37 -3.43 -22.32
CA GLY A 62 9.08 -3.71 -21.08
C GLY A 62 8.09 -3.88 -19.93
N TYR A 63 8.40 -4.74 -18.97
CA TYR A 63 7.55 -4.99 -17.80
C TYR A 63 8.37 -4.96 -16.51
N THR A 64 7.89 -4.20 -15.51
CA THR A 64 8.52 -4.10 -14.18
C THR A 64 7.51 -4.48 -13.11
N ALA A 65 7.80 -5.51 -12.31
CA ALA A 65 6.89 -5.98 -11.28
C ALA A 65 6.79 -4.98 -10.11
N ARG A 66 5.60 -4.39 -9.92
CA ARG A 66 5.28 -3.53 -8.77
C ARG A 66 5.01 -4.37 -7.53
N ASP A 67 4.11 -5.34 -7.65
CA ASP A 67 3.63 -6.16 -6.53
C ASP A 67 3.66 -7.64 -6.87
N VAL A 68 3.90 -8.47 -5.84
CA VAL A 68 4.01 -9.93 -5.92
C VAL A 68 3.42 -10.53 -4.64
N ALA A 69 2.29 -11.22 -4.77
CA ALA A 69 1.69 -11.99 -3.69
C ALA A 69 1.82 -13.49 -3.97
N VAL A 70 2.09 -14.26 -2.92
CA VAL A 70 2.04 -15.73 -2.92
C VAL A 70 1.11 -16.16 -1.79
N GLU A 71 0.15 -17.02 -2.10
CA GLU A 71 -0.88 -17.48 -1.18
C GLU A 71 -0.49 -18.80 -0.53
N ALA A 72 -1.03 -19.06 0.67
CA ALA A 72 -0.72 -20.25 1.44
C ALA A 72 -1.14 -21.57 0.74
N ASP A 73 -2.05 -21.51 -0.23
CA ASP A 73 -2.46 -22.65 -1.06
C ASP A 73 -1.76 -22.72 -2.43
N GLY A 74 -0.73 -21.90 -2.65
CA GLY A 74 0.15 -21.96 -3.82
C GLY A 74 -0.19 -21.01 -4.97
N ARG A 75 -1.34 -20.32 -4.94
CA ARG A 75 -1.65 -19.26 -5.92
C ARG A 75 -0.63 -18.11 -5.84
N ARG A 76 -0.44 -17.43 -6.96
CA ARG A 76 0.54 -16.36 -7.13
C ARG A 76 -0.09 -15.25 -7.94
N HIS A 77 0.15 -14.01 -7.54
CA HIS A 77 -0.33 -12.82 -8.25
C HIS A 77 0.83 -11.86 -8.48
N VAL A 78 0.96 -11.33 -9.69
CA VAL A 78 2.01 -10.35 -10.03
C VAL A 78 1.40 -9.19 -10.79
N ARG A 79 1.66 -7.96 -10.32
CA ARG A 79 1.29 -6.71 -11.00
C ARG A 79 2.51 -6.11 -11.69
N PHE A 80 2.38 -5.79 -12.97
CA PHE A 80 3.45 -5.16 -13.76
C PHE A 80 3.09 -3.74 -14.21
N SER A 81 4.02 -2.80 -14.00
CA SER A 81 4.14 -1.61 -14.88
C SER A 81 4.52 -2.05 -16.29
N ARG A 82 4.08 -1.30 -17.29
CA ARG A 82 4.48 -1.49 -18.68
C ARG A 82 5.19 -0.26 -19.25
N THR A 83 6.23 -0.51 -20.05
CA THR A 83 6.82 0.46 -20.98
C THR A 83 6.64 -0.03 -22.41
N TYR A 84 6.62 0.87 -23.39
CA TYR A 84 6.54 0.54 -24.82
C TYR A 84 7.55 1.40 -25.58
N LYS A 85 8.53 0.75 -26.23
CA LYS A 85 9.68 1.39 -26.88
C LYS A 85 10.45 2.33 -25.94
N GLY A 86 10.52 1.97 -24.65
CA GLY A 86 11.16 2.77 -23.60
C GLY A 86 10.30 3.91 -23.02
N LEU A 87 9.12 4.19 -23.59
CA LEU A 87 8.18 5.17 -23.01
C LEU A 87 7.31 4.51 -21.92
N PRO A 88 6.98 5.21 -20.83
CA PRO A 88 5.99 4.72 -19.86
C PRO A 88 4.61 4.56 -20.50
N VAL A 89 3.86 3.53 -20.10
CA VAL A 89 2.46 3.33 -20.51
C VAL A 89 1.53 3.65 -19.33
N LEU A 90 0.80 4.76 -19.41
CA LEU A 90 -0.21 5.15 -18.43
C LEU A 90 -1.47 4.29 -18.67
N GLY A 91 -2.04 3.69 -17.62
CA GLY A 91 -3.16 2.74 -17.79
C GLY A 91 -2.76 1.40 -18.39
N GLY A 92 -1.45 1.15 -18.55
CA GLY A 92 -0.90 -0.04 -19.18
C GLY A 92 -0.60 -1.19 -18.22
N GLU A 93 -1.02 -1.11 -16.97
CA GLU A 93 -0.75 -2.11 -15.94
C GLU A 93 -1.35 -3.49 -16.30
N VAL A 94 -0.63 -4.56 -15.96
CA VAL A 94 -1.08 -5.94 -16.18
C VAL A 94 -0.97 -6.72 -14.87
N ALA A 95 -2.08 -7.28 -14.41
CA ALA A 95 -2.11 -8.27 -13.34
C ALA A 95 -2.14 -9.69 -13.95
N LEU A 96 -1.30 -10.58 -13.44
CA LEU A 96 -1.29 -12.01 -13.76
C LEU A 96 -1.58 -12.82 -12.51
N HIS A 97 -2.32 -13.91 -12.69
CA HIS A 97 -2.77 -14.81 -11.63
C HIS A 97 -2.41 -16.25 -11.99
N SER A 98 -2.01 -17.04 -11.01
CA SER A 98 -1.78 -18.47 -11.16
C SER A 98 -2.91 -19.30 -10.55
N GLY A 99 -3.03 -20.54 -11.03
CA GLY A 99 -3.73 -21.58 -10.28
C GLY A 99 -3.00 -21.92 -8.95
N PRO A 100 -3.63 -22.74 -8.08
CA PRO A 100 -2.98 -23.27 -6.86
C PRO A 100 -1.74 -24.15 -7.15
N ASP A 101 -1.59 -24.62 -8.38
CA ASP A 101 -0.39 -25.29 -8.89
C ASP A 101 0.80 -24.33 -9.15
N GLY A 102 0.59 -23.02 -8.99
CA GLY A 102 1.57 -21.97 -9.26
C GLY A 102 1.73 -21.61 -10.73
N HIS A 103 0.96 -22.22 -11.65
CA HIS A 103 1.06 -21.95 -13.08
C HIS A 103 0.25 -20.71 -13.48
N PHE A 104 0.93 -19.70 -14.06
CA PHE A 104 0.27 -18.50 -14.59
C PHE A 104 -0.43 -18.77 -15.92
N ASP A 105 -1.71 -18.41 -16.01
CA ASP A 105 -2.40 -18.44 -17.30
C ASP A 105 -1.77 -17.42 -18.27
N PRO A 106 -1.63 -17.74 -19.58
CA PRO A 106 -1.09 -16.80 -20.57
C PRO A 106 -2.03 -15.61 -20.81
N VAL A 107 -1.85 -14.53 -20.05
CA VAL A 107 -2.59 -13.27 -20.26
C VAL A 107 -1.96 -12.46 -21.38
N ALA A 108 -2.80 -11.84 -22.21
CA ALA A 108 -2.40 -10.85 -23.20
C ALA A 108 -2.84 -9.46 -22.74
N GLY A 109 -1.89 -8.59 -22.39
CA GLY A 109 -2.17 -7.15 -22.27
C GLY A 109 -2.61 -6.55 -23.62
N PRO A 110 -3.28 -5.38 -23.64
CA PRO A 110 -3.70 -4.73 -24.88
C PRO A 110 -2.55 -4.57 -25.87
N ALA A 111 -2.79 -4.85 -27.15
CA ALA A 111 -1.77 -4.68 -28.18
C ALA A 111 -1.51 -3.17 -28.41
N LEU A 112 -0.27 -2.73 -28.20
CA LEU A 112 0.15 -1.36 -28.47
C LEU A 112 0.74 -1.28 -29.88
N ASN A 113 0.17 -0.41 -30.72
CA ASN A 113 0.70 -0.07 -32.03
C ASN A 113 0.72 1.46 -32.19
N VAL A 114 1.51 2.10 -31.34
CA VAL A 114 1.63 3.55 -31.25
C VAL A 114 2.92 4.01 -31.93
N ALA A 115 2.85 5.12 -32.67
CA ALA A 115 4.01 5.81 -33.21
C ALA A 115 4.64 6.68 -32.11
N THR A 116 5.96 6.55 -31.89
CA THR A 116 6.65 7.16 -30.73
C THR A 116 7.43 8.43 -31.06
N THR A 117 7.32 8.93 -32.29
CA THR A 117 7.82 10.26 -32.68
C THR A 117 6.69 11.28 -32.55
N PRO A 118 6.80 12.29 -31.68
CA PRO A 118 5.79 13.34 -31.57
C PRO A 118 5.79 14.22 -32.83
N LYS A 119 4.62 14.76 -33.20
CA LYS A 119 4.50 15.76 -34.29
C LYS A 119 4.51 17.19 -33.77
N LEU A 120 4.22 17.38 -32.49
CA LEU A 120 4.23 18.65 -31.78
C LEU A 120 5.26 18.59 -30.64
N ASP A 121 5.88 19.72 -30.34
CA ASP A 121 6.84 19.82 -29.25
C ASP A 121 6.17 19.97 -27.86
N ALA A 122 6.99 19.82 -26.81
CA ALA A 122 6.55 19.97 -25.43
C ALA A 122 6.00 21.38 -25.14
N ALA A 123 6.53 22.42 -25.78
CA ALA A 123 6.07 23.80 -25.60
C ALA A 123 4.63 23.99 -26.12
N THR A 124 4.30 23.42 -27.27
CA THR A 124 2.95 23.42 -27.83
C THR A 124 1.99 22.62 -26.94
N ALA A 125 2.44 21.49 -26.39
CA ALA A 125 1.66 20.70 -25.44
C ALA A 125 1.36 21.46 -24.14
N THR A 126 2.35 22.16 -23.58
CA THR A 126 2.17 23.08 -22.44
C THR A 126 1.17 24.19 -22.78
N GLY A 127 1.28 24.81 -23.95
CA GLY A 127 0.30 25.82 -24.41
C GLY A 127 -1.13 25.26 -24.49
N ALA A 128 -1.28 23.98 -24.84
CA ALA A 128 -2.58 23.33 -24.97
C ALA A 128 -3.33 23.11 -23.64
N ILE A 129 -2.65 23.14 -22.48
CA ILE A 129 -3.32 23.09 -21.17
C ILE A 129 -3.80 24.46 -20.68
N GLY A 130 -3.38 25.57 -21.31
CA GLY A 130 -3.79 26.94 -20.94
C GLY A 130 -5.30 27.22 -21.05
N ARG A 131 -6.08 26.29 -21.62
CA ARG A 131 -7.56 26.29 -21.58
C ARG A 131 -8.14 25.97 -20.19
N TYR A 132 -7.37 25.31 -19.33
CA TYR A 132 -7.77 24.94 -17.97
C TYR A 132 -7.31 26.04 -17.01
N ALA A 133 -8.23 26.93 -16.64
CA ALA A 133 -7.92 28.11 -15.85
C ALA A 133 -7.38 27.74 -14.45
N GLY A 134 -6.31 28.44 -14.04
CA GLY A 134 -5.69 28.32 -12.71
C GLY A 134 -4.54 27.32 -12.62
N TYR A 135 -4.25 26.54 -13.66
CA TYR A 135 -3.15 25.57 -13.65
C TYR A 135 -1.78 26.21 -13.98
N THR A 136 -0.75 25.84 -13.22
CA THR A 136 0.64 26.27 -13.39
C THR A 136 1.55 25.06 -13.58
N VAL A 137 2.23 24.95 -14.72
CA VAL A 137 3.16 23.85 -15.01
C VAL A 137 4.33 23.84 -14.03
N LYS A 138 4.68 22.65 -13.52
CA LYS A 138 5.81 22.45 -12.60
C LYS A 138 7.05 21.89 -13.28
N ASP A 139 6.86 20.88 -14.11
CA ASP A 139 7.94 20.07 -14.68
C ASP A 139 8.07 20.24 -16.19
N THR A 140 9.21 19.82 -16.75
CA THR A 140 9.34 19.64 -18.20
C THR A 140 8.43 18.48 -18.64
N PRO A 141 7.53 18.67 -19.63
CA PRO A 141 6.68 17.58 -20.13
C PRO A 141 7.50 16.40 -20.64
N PHE A 142 7.02 15.18 -20.39
CA PHE A 142 7.65 13.94 -20.86
C PHE A 142 6.72 13.16 -21.81
N LEU A 143 7.29 12.31 -22.67
CA LEU A 143 6.51 11.46 -23.57
C LEU A 143 6.05 10.19 -22.87
N ALA A 144 4.78 9.84 -23.06
CA ALA A 144 4.18 8.61 -22.58
C ALA A 144 3.24 8.00 -23.63
N VAL A 145 2.93 6.72 -23.50
CA VAL A 145 1.77 6.13 -24.17
C VAL A 145 0.59 6.21 -23.21
N ASP A 146 -0.46 6.91 -23.60
CA ASP A 146 -1.75 6.87 -22.90
C ASP A 146 -2.51 5.62 -23.33
N ALA A 147 -2.91 4.80 -22.36
CA ALA A 147 -3.81 3.67 -22.50
C ALA A 147 -4.94 3.69 -21.44
N LEU A 148 -5.10 4.81 -20.71
CA LEU A 148 -6.21 5.01 -19.76
C LEU A 148 -7.54 5.16 -20.50
N ASP A 149 -7.52 5.83 -21.65
CA ASP A 149 -8.72 6.25 -22.39
C ASP A 149 -8.71 5.81 -23.86
N GLY A 150 -9.67 4.96 -24.23
CA GLY A 150 -9.98 4.65 -25.63
C GLY A 150 -8.86 3.90 -26.37
N ALA A 151 -8.45 4.42 -27.54
CA ALA A 151 -7.41 3.81 -28.36
C ALA A 151 -6.03 4.37 -27.97
N PRO A 152 -5.01 3.53 -27.70
CA PRO A 152 -3.73 4.02 -27.19
C PRO A 152 -3.05 5.07 -28.08
N ALA A 153 -2.53 6.13 -27.46
CA ALA A 153 -1.98 7.30 -28.14
C ALA A 153 -0.63 7.73 -27.54
N LEU A 154 0.21 8.40 -28.35
CA LEU A 154 1.40 9.08 -27.85
C LEU A 154 0.96 10.43 -27.27
N VAL A 155 1.32 10.69 -26.02
CA VAL A 155 1.01 11.95 -25.33
C VAL A 155 2.26 12.61 -24.77
N TRP A 156 2.22 13.93 -24.68
CA TRP A 156 3.00 14.68 -23.70
C TRP A 156 2.23 14.67 -22.38
N ALA A 157 2.83 14.11 -21.33
CA ALA A 157 2.36 14.24 -19.97
C ALA A 157 2.87 15.58 -19.40
N VAL A 158 1.94 16.48 -19.06
CA VAL A 158 2.20 17.82 -18.55
C VAL A 158 1.69 17.91 -17.12
N ARG A 159 2.61 17.96 -16.14
CA ARG A 159 2.26 18.15 -14.72
C ARG A 159 2.02 19.63 -14.43
N ALA A 160 0.87 19.95 -13.87
CA ALA A 160 0.52 21.30 -13.48
C ALA A 160 -0.33 21.32 -12.19
N ASP A 161 -0.06 22.31 -11.35
CA ASP A 161 -0.76 22.48 -10.08
C ASP A 161 -1.82 23.57 -10.17
N LYS A 162 -2.89 23.42 -9.40
CA LYS A 162 -3.94 24.42 -9.23
C LYS A 162 -4.40 24.46 -7.77
N VAL A 163 -5.00 25.59 -7.38
CA VAL A 163 -5.85 25.72 -6.20
C VAL A 163 -7.30 25.88 -6.67
N ALA A 164 -8.22 25.10 -6.11
CA ALA A 164 -9.65 25.32 -6.25
C ALA A 164 -10.10 26.53 -5.41
N ALA A 165 -11.33 27.02 -5.64
CA ALA A 165 -11.86 28.20 -4.95
C ALA A 165 -12.11 27.95 -3.45
N ASP A 166 -12.25 26.69 -3.05
CA ASP A 166 -12.35 26.20 -1.67
C ASP A 166 -10.98 25.95 -1.00
N GLY A 167 -9.88 26.30 -1.67
CA GLY A 167 -8.52 26.07 -1.19
C GLY A 167 -7.93 24.70 -1.53
N THR A 168 -8.71 23.78 -2.11
CA THR A 168 -8.25 22.41 -2.39
C THR A 168 -7.14 22.40 -3.43
N PRO A 169 -5.95 21.84 -3.11
CA PRO A 169 -4.89 21.70 -4.09
C PRO A 169 -5.23 20.61 -5.12
N SER A 170 -4.67 20.75 -6.32
CA SER A 170 -4.70 19.75 -7.37
C SER A 170 -3.30 19.68 -7.98
N ASN A 171 -2.78 18.46 -8.15
CA ASN A 171 -1.54 18.13 -8.83
C ASN A 171 -1.89 17.24 -10.03
N ALA A 172 -2.30 17.90 -11.13
CA ALA A 172 -2.85 17.23 -12.29
C ALA A 172 -1.77 16.90 -13.34
N THR A 173 -1.68 15.64 -13.75
CA THR A 173 -0.94 15.22 -14.94
C THR A 173 -1.87 15.20 -16.15
N PHE A 174 -1.83 16.27 -16.95
CA PHE A 174 -2.57 16.37 -18.22
C PHE A 174 -1.93 15.50 -19.30
N ARG A 175 -2.76 14.77 -20.05
CA ARG A 175 -2.36 13.92 -21.18
C ARG A 175 -2.69 14.63 -22.49
N VAL A 176 -1.68 15.21 -23.14
CA VAL A 176 -1.84 15.99 -24.37
C VAL A 176 -1.40 15.18 -25.58
N ASP A 177 -2.32 14.89 -26.50
CA ASP A 177 -2.04 14.13 -27.74
C ASP A 177 -0.89 14.77 -28.54
N ALA A 178 0.21 14.01 -28.69
CA ALA A 178 1.45 14.51 -29.28
C ALA A 178 1.40 14.67 -30.81
N ALA A 179 0.26 14.35 -31.44
CA ALA A 179 0.01 14.54 -32.86
C ALA A 179 -0.87 15.77 -33.17
N SER A 180 -1.73 16.18 -32.25
CA SER A 180 -2.80 17.18 -32.47
C SER A 180 -2.92 18.27 -31.41
N GLY A 181 -2.29 18.13 -30.23
CA GLY A 181 -2.40 19.10 -29.13
C GLY A 181 -3.75 19.05 -28.41
N ARG A 182 -4.56 18.01 -28.65
CA ARG A 182 -5.80 17.79 -27.92
C ARG A 182 -5.49 17.18 -26.56
N VAL A 183 -5.95 17.80 -25.47
CA VAL A 183 -5.96 17.14 -24.15
C VAL A 183 -6.94 15.98 -24.20
N LEU A 184 -6.45 14.77 -23.92
CA LEU A 184 -7.22 13.52 -23.91
C LEU A 184 -7.84 13.25 -22.53
N GLY A 185 -7.12 13.63 -21.48
CA GLY A 185 -7.55 13.52 -20.09
C GLY A 185 -6.55 14.17 -19.14
N ALA A 186 -6.80 14.05 -17.85
CA ALA A 186 -5.87 14.38 -16.77
C ALA A 186 -6.16 13.47 -15.58
N THR A 187 -5.15 13.24 -14.75
CA THR A 187 -5.25 12.50 -13.49
C THR A 187 -4.60 13.32 -12.39
N ASP A 188 -5.30 13.52 -11.29
CA ASP A 188 -4.78 14.09 -10.05
C ASP A 188 -4.07 13.02 -9.21
N SER A 189 -3.01 13.42 -8.52
CA SER A 189 -2.35 12.61 -7.47
C SER A 189 -2.83 12.97 -6.06
N ILE A 190 -3.70 13.98 -5.95
CA ILE A 190 -4.36 14.41 -4.73
C ILE A 190 -5.79 13.86 -4.74
N HIS A 191 -6.11 13.05 -3.73
CA HIS A 191 -7.42 12.44 -3.50
C HIS A 191 -8.01 13.04 -2.22
N THR A 192 -9.30 13.37 -2.20
CA THR A 192 -9.86 14.26 -1.17
C THR A 192 -11.15 13.72 -0.57
N LEU A 193 -11.50 14.12 0.65
CA LEU A 193 -12.78 13.72 1.25
C LEU A 193 -14.00 14.53 0.73
N ALA A 194 -13.78 15.81 0.41
CA ALA A 194 -14.72 16.88 0.00
C ALA A 194 -16.02 17.03 0.84
N ALA A 195 -16.09 18.10 1.63
CA ALA A 195 -17.17 18.34 2.59
C ALA A 195 -18.56 18.76 2.02
N ALA A 196 -19.59 18.40 2.79
CA ALA A 196 -20.99 18.84 2.70
C ALA A 196 -21.79 18.75 4.04
N GLY A 197 -21.28 18.11 5.11
CA GLY A 197 -21.71 18.17 6.53
C GLY A 197 -23.16 17.76 6.94
N SER A 198 -23.57 17.75 8.23
CA SER A 198 -22.82 17.44 9.49
C SER A 198 -23.70 17.21 10.76
N GLY A 199 -23.20 16.52 11.83
CA GLY A 199 -23.58 16.57 13.28
C GLY A 199 -24.34 15.37 13.90
N SER A 200 -24.53 15.15 15.23
CA SER A 200 -23.57 15.03 16.36
C SER A 200 -24.08 14.09 17.51
N GLY A 201 -23.19 13.33 18.22
CA GLY A 201 -23.40 12.74 19.59
C GLY A 201 -22.96 11.27 19.90
N ALA A 202 -22.23 10.98 21.02
CA ALA A 202 -21.46 9.71 21.24
C ALA A 202 -21.27 9.14 22.70
N ALA A 203 -20.71 7.90 22.92
CA ALA A 203 -20.30 7.21 24.21
C ALA A 203 -19.62 5.76 24.11
N PRO A 204 -18.94 5.16 25.17
CA PRO A 204 -17.49 4.87 25.53
C PRO A 204 -16.74 3.51 25.10
N ALA A 205 -15.39 3.37 25.30
CA ALA A 205 -14.36 2.82 24.33
C ALA A 205 -13.80 1.38 24.37
N ARG A 206 -13.17 0.95 23.25
CA ARG A 206 -12.12 -0.11 23.18
C ARG A 206 -10.78 0.45 22.63
N ALA A 207 -9.64 -0.18 22.98
CA ALA A 207 -8.28 0.40 22.78
C ALA A 207 -7.43 -0.32 21.70
N VAL A 208 -6.72 0.47 20.87
CA VAL A 208 -5.58 -0.01 20.05
C VAL A 208 -4.34 -0.28 20.91
N ASN A 209 -3.50 -1.22 20.45
CA ASN A 209 -2.25 -1.53 21.12
C ASN A 209 -1.20 -0.45 20.82
N ALA A 210 -0.82 0.32 21.84
CA ALA A 210 0.37 1.16 21.80
C ALA A 210 1.65 0.30 21.89
N GLY A 211 2.71 0.73 21.20
CA GLY A 211 3.99 0.03 21.18
C GLY A 211 4.88 0.32 22.42
N PRO A 212 6.19 0.01 22.36
CA PRO A 212 7.09 0.00 23.53
C PRO A 212 7.24 1.32 24.28
N VAL A 213 6.93 2.46 23.64
CA VAL A 213 6.77 3.75 24.31
C VAL A 213 5.34 4.21 24.09
N ALA A 214 4.47 3.85 25.05
CA ALA A 214 3.06 4.23 25.02
C ALA A 214 2.88 5.69 25.47
N GLY A 215 2.30 6.51 24.60
CA GLY A 215 1.81 7.84 24.92
C GLY A 215 0.34 7.82 25.35
N ASN A 216 -0.07 8.87 26.04
CA ASN A 216 -1.45 9.12 26.45
C ASN A 216 -2.01 10.29 25.64
N GLY A 217 -2.75 9.99 24.58
CA GLY A 217 -3.43 10.97 23.75
C GLY A 217 -4.74 11.43 24.38
N LYS A 218 -5.09 12.70 24.13
CA LYS A 218 -6.36 13.32 24.49
C LYS A 218 -6.95 14.04 23.27
N GLY A 219 -7.54 13.24 22.39
CA GLY A 219 -8.10 13.68 21.11
C GLY A 219 -9.32 14.58 21.27
N LEU A 220 -9.59 15.40 20.27
CA LEU A 220 -10.82 16.20 20.21
C LEU A 220 -12.03 15.29 19.95
N LEU A 221 -11.87 14.30 19.07
CA LEU A 221 -12.92 13.41 18.58
C LEU A 221 -12.79 12.03 19.23
N VAL A 222 -11.62 11.38 19.16
CA VAL A 222 -11.42 10.01 19.66
C VAL A 222 -11.31 9.94 21.19
N GLY A 223 -11.19 11.09 21.86
CA GLY A 223 -11.09 11.25 23.31
C GLY A 223 -9.76 10.75 23.91
N ASN A 224 -9.78 10.26 25.16
CA ASN A 224 -8.58 9.77 25.81
C ASN A 224 -8.19 8.38 25.26
N VAL A 225 -7.03 8.27 24.61
CA VAL A 225 -6.58 7.06 23.90
C VAL A 225 -5.09 6.77 24.12
N ALA A 226 -4.70 5.51 23.95
CA ALA A 226 -3.29 5.12 23.90
C ALA A 226 -2.73 5.36 22.48
N ILE A 227 -1.54 5.95 22.39
CA ILE A 227 -0.89 6.29 21.11
C ILE A 227 0.58 5.83 21.09
N GLY A 228 1.14 5.62 19.90
CA GLY A 228 2.59 5.47 19.75
C GLY A 228 3.27 6.83 19.88
N VAL A 229 4.40 6.91 20.58
CA VAL A 229 5.24 8.12 20.62
C VAL A 229 6.72 7.73 20.57
N ASN A 230 7.56 8.65 20.10
CA ASN A 230 9.00 8.48 20.10
C ASN A 230 9.60 9.28 21.26
N GLN A 231 10.40 8.66 22.13
CA GLN A 231 11.18 9.41 23.11
C GLN A 231 12.55 9.78 22.52
N LYS A 232 12.84 11.08 22.45
CA LYS A 232 14.14 11.61 22.01
C LYS A 232 15.21 11.40 23.09
N ALA A 233 16.46 11.45 22.66
CA ALA A 233 17.63 11.31 23.55
C ALA A 233 17.74 12.41 24.62
N ASP A 234 17.04 13.54 24.45
CA ASP A 234 16.92 14.62 25.45
C ASP A 234 15.83 14.35 26.51
N GLY A 235 15.10 13.24 26.39
CA GLY A 235 14.03 12.83 27.30
C GLY A 235 12.64 13.32 26.92
N THR A 236 12.50 14.23 25.94
CA THR A 236 11.22 14.70 25.42
C THR A 236 10.59 13.67 24.46
N TYR A 237 9.29 13.82 24.19
CA TYR A 237 8.49 12.91 23.36
C TYR A 237 8.00 13.61 22.10
N GLU A 238 7.76 12.84 21.03
CA GLU A 238 7.18 13.30 19.77
C GLU A 238 6.02 12.41 19.31
N LEU A 239 5.02 12.98 18.61
CA LEU A 239 3.95 12.23 17.92
C LEU A 239 4.49 11.51 16.69
N LYS A 240 5.26 10.45 16.95
CA LYS A 240 5.93 9.62 15.97
C LYS A 240 5.94 8.18 16.46
N ASP A 241 5.39 7.25 15.68
CA ASP A 241 5.26 5.85 16.07
C ASP A 241 6.32 4.97 15.38
N PRO A 242 7.41 4.58 16.08
CA PRO A 242 8.43 3.72 15.50
C PRO A 242 7.93 2.30 15.17
N ASN A 243 6.74 1.90 15.63
CA ASN A 243 6.20 0.54 15.44
C ASN A 243 5.39 0.40 14.15
N ARG A 244 4.96 1.53 13.57
CA ARG A 244 4.16 1.63 12.35
C ARG A 244 4.93 2.44 11.31
N GLY A 245 6.10 1.90 10.95
CA GLY A 245 6.96 2.45 9.89
C GLY A 245 7.62 3.80 10.18
N ASN A 246 7.67 4.25 11.43
CA ASN A 246 8.05 5.61 11.84
C ASN A 246 7.09 6.71 11.35
N MET A 247 5.80 6.39 11.15
CA MET A 247 4.77 7.37 10.83
C MET A 247 4.76 8.51 11.87
N GLU A 248 4.52 9.74 11.43
CA GLU A 248 4.58 10.93 12.30
C GLU A 248 3.47 11.92 12.00
N THR A 249 2.95 12.57 13.04
CA THR A 249 1.94 13.62 12.93
C THR A 249 2.55 14.98 13.26
N ARG A 250 2.26 15.97 12.42
CA ARG A 250 2.86 17.31 12.47
C ARG A 250 1.83 18.41 12.40
N ASP A 251 2.22 19.57 12.92
CA ASP A 251 1.49 20.81 12.86
C ASP A 251 1.82 21.57 11.56
N GLY A 252 0.81 21.75 10.71
CA GLY A 252 0.85 22.61 9.52
C GLY A 252 0.91 24.11 9.85
N GLN A 253 0.69 24.48 11.11
CA GLN A 253 0.70 25.85 11.63
C GLN A 253 -0.27 26.80 10.92
N ASN A 254 -1.37 26.26 10.37
CA ASN A 254 -2.32 26.97 9.50
C ASN A 254 -1.67 27.65 8.28
N LYS A 255 -0.57 27.06 7.80
CA LYS A 255 0.04 27.31 6.49
C LYS A 255 -0.56 26.33 5.49
N GLY A 256 -0.57 26.68 4.21
CA GLY A 256 -1.06 25.80 3.15
C GLY A 256 -2.28 26.39 2.49
N ASP A 257 -2.04 27.10 1.40
CA ASP A 257 -3.02 27.95 0.74
C ASP A 257 -2.71 28.12 -0.76
N GLY A 258 -2.04 27.12 -1.35
CA GLY A 258 -2.03 27.00 -2.82
C GLY A 258 -0.90 26.26 -3.53
N SER A 259 -0.18 25.32 -2.92
CA SER A 259 1.00 24.71 -3.56
C SER A 259 1.13 23.18 -3.41
N GLY A 260 0.00 22.46 -3.26
CA GLY A 260 0.02 21.04 -2.91
C GLY A 260 0.25 20.81 -1.40
N PRO A 261 0.58 19.56 -1.00
CA PRO A 261 0.89 19.25 0.40
C PRO A 261 2.06 20.09 0.93
N LEU A 262 2.11 20.27 2.26
CA LEU A 262 3.24 20.95 2.90
C LEU A 262 4.52 20.12 2.79
N SER A 263 5.66 20.76 2.60
CA SER A 263 6.96 20.09 2.77
C SER A 263 7.31 19.94 4.26
N LEU A 264 8.18 18.99 4.59
CA LEU A 264 8.72 18.80 5.95
C LEU A 264 9.37 20.06 6.55
N SER A 265 9.76 21.04 5.73
CA SER A 265 10.33 22.31 6.20
C SER A 265 9.28 23.36 6.58
N GLN A 266 8.03 23.16 6.15
CA GLN A 266 6.90 24.05 6.47
C GLN A 266 6.14 23.60 7.72
N THR A 267 6.22 22.31 8.08
CA THR A 267 5.51 21.69 9.20
C THR A 267 6.40 21.46 10.43
N VAL A 268 5.80 21.48 11.62
CA VAL A 268 6.51 21.35 12.90
C VAL A 268 6.12 20.05 13.61
N ALA A 269 7.09 19.32 14.14
CA ALA A 269 6.80 18.12 14.92
C ALA A 269 6.15 18.48 16.27
N PHE A 270 5.05 17.84 16.62
CA PHE A 270 4.49 17.93 17.97
C PHE A 270 5.46 17.31 18.97
N SER A 271 6.05 18.13 19.85
CA SER A 271 6.96 17.72 20.93
C SER A 271 6.36 18.03 22.30
N SER A 272 6.57 17.15 23.28
CA SER A 272 6.10 17.31 24.66
C SER A 272 7.17 16.89 25.66
N ALA A 273 7.25 17.54 26.83
CA ALA A 273 8.12 17.11 27.93
C ALA A 273 7.60 15.86 28.66
N THR A 274 6.39 15.41 28.31
CA THR A 274 5.75 14.19 28.84
C THR A 274 5.26 13.32 27.68
N SER A 275 4.92 12.07 27.93
CA SER A 275 4.27 11.22 26.92
C SER A 275 2.79 11.54 26.69
N THR A 276 2.28 12.65 27.24
CA THR A 276 0.89 13.12 27.05
C THR A 276 0.82 14.21 25.98
N PHE A 277 -0.17 14.09 25.10
CA PHE A 277 -0.48 15.04 24.01
C PHE A 277 -1.97 15.35 23.99
N GLY A 278 -2.33 16.58 23.62
CA GLY A 278 -3.70 17.09 23.58
C GLY A 278 -4.33 17.33 24.95
N ASN A 279 -5.56 17.85 24.95
CA ASN A 279 -6.35 18.03 26.16
C ASN A 279 -7.86 17.79 26.00
N ASN A 280 -8.30 17.24 24.86
CA ASN A 280 -9.70 17.09 24.42
C ASN A 280 -10.42 18.44 24.15
N ALA A 281 -9.70 19.50 23.77
CA ALA A 281 -10.29 20.76 23.32
C ALA A 281 -9.58 21.28 22.06
N ASN A 282 -10.37 21.86 21.13
CA ASN A 282 -9.86 22.39 19.86
C ASN A 282 -8.91 23.60 20.02
N SER A 283 -8.90 24.23 21.19
CA SER A 283 -7.91 25.28 21.53
C SER A 283 -6.50 24.73 21.76
N ASP A 284 -6.34 23.42 21.94
CA ASP A 284 -5.06 22.72 21.92
C ASP A 284 -4.93 21.91 20.62
N ARG A 285 -4.01 22.38 19.78
CA ARG A 285 -3.63 21.80 18.48
C ARG A 285 -3.26 20.32 18.59
N ALA A 286 -2.65 19.93 19.70
CA ALA A 286 -2.29 18.54 19.92
C ALA A 286 -3.51 17.61 20.10
N SER A 287 -4.73 18.13 20.32
CA SER A 287 -5.95 17.31 20.38
C SER A 287 -6.29 16.74 19.00
N ALA A 288 -6.42 17.58 17.95
CA ALA A 288 -6.65 17.11 16.57
C ALA A 288 -5.49 16.25 16.04
N ALA A 289 -4.26 16.58 16.44
CA ALA A 289 -3.09 15.75 16.13
C ALA A 289 -3.18 14.35 16.74
N VAL A 290 -3.76 14.20 17.94
CA VAL A 290 -3.98 12.89 18.56
C VAL A 290 -5.04 12.10 17.79
N ASP A 291 -6.13 12.73 17.35
CA ASP A 291 -7.19 12.06 16.58
C ASP A 291 -6.61 11.45 15.29
N ALA A 292 -5.90 12.26 14.49
CA ALA A 292 -5.22 11.80 13.28
C ALA A 292 -4.17 10.72 13.57
N HIS A 293 -3.33 10.89 14.60
CA HIS A 293 -2.30 9.92 14.95
C HIS A 293 -2.87 8.57 15.40
N TYR A 294 -3.99 8.61 16.13
CA TYR A 294 -4.75 7.42 16.52
C TYR A 294 -5.42 6.75 15.33
N GLY A 295 -6.07 7.52 14.46
CA GLY A 295 -6.81 6.98 13.31
C GLY A 295 -5.89 6.25 12.34
N VAL A 296 -4.76 6.84 11.97
CA VAL A 296 -3.74 6.20 11.12
C VAL A 296 -3.16 4.93 11.79
N ALA A 297 -2.99 4.93 13.12
CA ALA A 297 -2.57 3.73 13.85
C ALA A 297 -3.62 2.60 13.80
N ALA A 298 -4.90 2.95 13.93
CA ALA A 298 -6.02 2.01 13.85
C ALA A 298 -6.15 1.43 12.43
N THR A 299 -6.01 2.26 11.39
CA THR A 299 -6.04 1.84 9.98
C THR A 299 -4.88 0.91 9.64
N TRP A 300 -3.67 1.24 10.09
CA TRP A 300 -2.51 0.35 9.96
C TRP A 300 -2.78 -1.02 10.60
N ASP A 301 -3.27 -1.03 11.84
CA ASP A 301 -3.55 -2.26 12.58
C ASP A 301 -4.68 -3.07 11.94
N TYR A 302 -5.73 -2.42 11.42
CA TYR A 302 -6.79 -3.07 10.66
C TYR A 302 -6.24 -3.78 9.41
N TYR A 303 -5.51 -3.06 8.55
CA TYR A 303 -4.92 -3.64 7.35
C TYR A 303 -3.96 -4.78 7.66
N LYS A 304 -3.16 -4.66 8.74
CA LYS A 304 -2.22 -5.69 9.17
C LYS A 304 -2.90 -6.92 9.76
N ASN A 305 -3.88 -6.74 10.64
CA ASN A 305 -4.47 -7.84 11.41
C ASN A 305 -5.63 -8.53 10.67
N VAL A 306 -6.36 -7.82 9.81
CA VAL A 306 -7.49 -8.37 9.04
C VAL A 306 -7.07 -8.87 7.67
N HIS A 307 -6.13 -8.17 7.01
CA HIS A 307 -5.74 -8.43 5.61
C HIS A 307 -4.27 -8.82 5.43
N GLY A 308 -3.45 -8.79 6.49
CA GLY A 308 -2.02 -9.14 6.42
C GLY A 308 -1.13 -8.05 5.79
N ARG A 309 -1.65 -6.86 5.49
CA ARG A 309 -0.90 -5.78 4.81
C ARG A 309 -0.15 -4.91 5.82
N ASN A 310 1.17 -4.80 5.68
CA ASN A 310 1.99 -3.97 6.56
C ASN A 310 2.08 -2.53 6.01
N GLY A 311 1.16 -1.65 6.44
CA GLY A 311 1.13 -0.25 6.02
C GLY A 311 0.56 -0.01 4.61
N ILE A 312 0.66 1.23 4.12
CA ILE A 312 0.12 1.64 2.82
C ILE A 312 0.72 0.85 1.67
N ASP A 313 2.04 0.66 1.66
CA ASP A 313 2.79 -0.03 0.59
C ASP A 313 2.88 -1.56 0.76
N GLY A 314 2.45 -2.09 1.92
CA GLY A 314 2.61 -3.49 2.29
C GLY A 314 4.04 -3.88 2.73
N GLN A 315 5.01 -2.97 2.66
CA GLN A 315 6.41 -3.17 3.04
C GLN A 315 6.75 -2.57 4.41
N GLY A 316 5.86 -1.74 4.97
CA GLY A 316 6.00 -1.16 6.29
C GLY A 316 6.55 0.27 6.29
N THR A 317 6.39 1.02 5.20
CA THR A 317 6.70 2.46 5.18
C THR A 317 5.62 3.24 5.93
N GLY A 318 6.02 4.09 6.89
CA GLY A 318 5.12 4.96 7.64
C GLY A 318 4.79 6.23 6.87
N ALA A 319 3.51 6.60 6.82
CA ALA A 319 3.07 7.86 6.23
C ALA A 319 3.20 9.05 7.19
N ARG A 320 3.21 10.26 6.64
CA ARG A 320 3.13 11.50 7.43
C ARG A 320 1.68 11.98 7.51
N SER A 321 1.29 12.55 8.63
CA SER A 321 0.01 13.25 8.80
C SER A 321 0.26 14.72 9.15
N ASP A 322 -0.20 15.65 8.33
CA ASP A 322 -0.13 17.09 8.62
C ASP A 322 -1.53 17.62 9.00
N VAL A 323 -1.73 17.95 10.28
CA VAL A 323 -2.98 18.58 10.77
C VAL A 323 -2.85 20.10 10.77
N HIS A 324 -3.98 20.81 10.85
CA HIS A 324 -4.04 22.27 10.77
C HIS A 324 -3.43 22.82 9.47
N TYR A 325 -3.79 22.18 8.35
CA TYR A 325 -3.46 22.70 7.03
C TYR A 325 -4.37 23.88 6.69
N GLY A 326 -3.76 24.98 6.26
CA GLY A 326 -4.45 26.17 5.76
C GLY A 326 -5.32 26.90 6.78
N GLN A 327 -6.25 27.70 6.25
CA GLN A 327 -7.16 28.56 7.02
C GLN A 327 -8.59 28.38 6.48
N ASN A 328 -9.51 28.00 7.37
CA ASN A 328 -10.90 27.64 7.04
C ASN A 328 -11.00 26.50 6.01
N TYR A 329 -10.05 25.57 6.01
CA TYR A 329 -9.98 24.52 5.00
C TYR A 329 -10.93 23.37 5.34
N GLU A 330 -12.00 23.25 4.57
CA GLU A 330 -13.08 22.27 4.75
C GLU A 330 -12.82 20.96 3.98
N ASN A 331 -11.60 20.44 4.06
CA ASN A 331 -11.24 19.21 3.38
C ASN A 331 -10.09 18.47 4.09
N ALA A 332 -9.98 17.18 3.78
CA ALA A 332 -8.83 16.34 4.05
C ALA A 332 -8.39 15.69 2.72
N PHE A 333 -7.12 15.31 2.61
CA PHE A 333 -6.60 14.68 1.40
C PHE A 333 -5.36 13.81 1.62
N TRP A 334 -5.22 12.81 0.75
CA TRP A 334 -4.00 12.03 0.54
C TRP A 334 -3.26 12.54 -0.71
N ASP A 335 -1.93 12.60 -0.64
CA ASP A 335 -1.06 12.87 -1.78
C ASP A 335 0.04 11.79 -1.90
N ASP A 336 0.08 11.16 -3.08
CA ASP A 336 1.02 10.07 -3.39
C ASP A 336 2.49 10.52 -3.40
N GLY A 337 2.77 11.78 -3.76
CA GLY A 337 4.11 12.31 -3.94
C GLY A 337 4.82 12.64 -2.63
N CYS A 338 4.10 13.16 -1.64
CA CYS A 338 4.61 13.36 -0.29
C CYS A 338 4.52 12.10 0.60
N TYR A 339 3.74 11.09 0.17
CA TYR A 339 3.35 9.93 0.98
C TYR A 339 2.71 10.37 2.31
N CYS A 340 1.72 11.27 2.21
CA CYS A 340 1.17 11.96 3.36
C CYS A 340 -0.34 12.23 3.27
N MET A 341 -0.98 12.21 4.44
CA MET A 341 -2.36 12.66 4.65
C MET A 341 -2.33 14.07 5.24
N THR A 342 -3.26 14.92 4.81
CA THR A 342 -3.35 16.33 5.19
C THR A 342 -4.77 16.66 5.65
N TYR A 343 -4.90 17.35 6.78
CA TYR A 343 -6.20 17.62 7.42
C TYR A 343 -6.39 19.12 7.68
N GLY A 344 -7.47 19.68 7.15
CA GLY A 344 -7.92 21.04 7.45
C GLY A 344 -8.63 21.16 8.80
N ASP A 345 -8.83 22.40 9.24
CA ASP A 345 -9.52 22.74 10.51
C ASP A 345 -11.03 23.02 10.34
N GLY A 346 -11.58 22.85 9.12
CA GLY A 346 -12.98 23.16 8.81
C GLY A 346 -13.28 24.66 8.78
N ALA A 347 -14.53 25.04 8.51
CA ALA A 347 -14.96 26.43 8.54
C ALA A 347 -14.67 27.06 9.91
N SER A 348 -14.21 28.33 9.92
CA SER A 348 -13.79 29.05 11.13
C SER A 348 -12.67 28.39 11.95
N ASN A 349 -12.01 27.36 11.41
CA ASN A 349 -11.06 26.49 12.11
C ASN A 349 -11.64 25.80 13.37
N THR A 350 -12.93 25.48 13.38
CA THR A 350 -13.60 24.87 14.56
C THR A 350 -13.82 23.37 14.49
N HIS A 351 -13.62 22.75 13.32
CA HIS A 351 -13.96 21.35 13.05
C HIS A 351 -12.82 20.64 12.29
N PRO A 352 -11.69 20.31 12.95
CA PRO A 352 -10.60 19.57 12.33
C PRO A 352 -11.06 18.23 11.77
N LEU A 353 -10.80 18.00 10.47
CA LEU A 353 -11.28 16.85 9.71
C LEU A 353 -10.48 15.58 10.03
N THR A 354 -10.44 15.21 11.31
CA THR A 354 -9.55 14.18 11.89
C THR A 354 -10.32 13.01 12.51
N GLU A 355 -11.57 12.81 12.09
CA GLU A 355 -12.41 11.67 12.49
C GLU A 355 -11.77 10.34 12.08
N LEU A 356 -12.16 9.25 12.74
CA LEU A 356 -11.50 7.95 12.59
C LEU A 356 -11.73 7.34 11.20
N ASP A 357 -12.96 7.43 10.71
CA ASP A 357 -13.35 7.00 9.37
C ASP A 357 -12.62 7.82 8.30
N VAL A 358 -12.49 9.14 8.49
CA VAL A 358 -11.73 10.06 7.63
C VAL A 358 -10.24 9.73 7.64
N ALA A 359 -9.63 9.49 8.80
CA ALA A 359 -8.24 9.04 8.87
C ALA A 359 -8.04 7.65 8.21
N GLY A 360 -9.07 6.80 8.25
CA GLY A 360 -9.13 5.56 7.48
C GLY A 360 -9.25 5.78 5.97
N HIS A 361 -10.12 6.68 5.55
CA HIS A 361 -10.38 7.08 4.17
C HIS A 361 -9.10 7.59 3.50
N GLU A 362 -8.42 8.58 4.10
CA GLU A 362 -7.18 9.14 3.53
C GLU A 362 -6.06 8.09 3.40
N MET A 363 -5.86 7.24 4.42
CA MET A 363 -4.87 6.17 4.34
C MET A 363 -5.25 5.08 3.32
N SER A 364 -6.54 4.92 3.02
CA SER A 364 -7.06 3.94 2.05
C SER A 364 -6.94 4.41 0.59
N HIS A 365 -6.84 5.72 0.32
CA HIS A 365 -6.37 6.21 -0.97
C HIS A 365 -4.93 5.78 -1.23
N GLY A 366 -4.04 5.90 -0.25
CA GLY A 366 -2.66 5.40 -0.35
C GLY A 366 -2.59 3.89 -0.62
N VAL A 367 -3.43 3.09 0.06
CA VAL A 367 -3.54 1.65 -0.25
C VAL A 367 -4.01 1.41 -1.68
N THR A 368 -4.90 2.26 -2.21
CA THR A 368 -5.38 2.18 -3.60
C THR A 368 -4.27 2.47 -4.61
N SER A 369 -3.50 3.54 -4.44
CA SER A 369 -2.39 3.90 -5.35
C SER A 369 -1.30 2.83 -5.36
N HIS A 370 -1.06 2.19 -4.22
CA HIS A 370 -0.10 1.10 -4.06
C HIS A 370 -0.64 -0.29 -4.46
N THR A 371 -1.84 -0.38 -5.03
CA THR A 371 -2.45 -1.66 -5.46
C THR A 371 -3.14 -1.57 -6.82
N ALA A 372 -4.39 -1.10 -6.85
CA ALA A 372 -5.21 -0.98 -8.06
C ALA A 372 -4.79 0.22 -8.94
N ASN A 373 -4.22 1.27 -8.35
CA ASN A 373 -3.81 2.52 -9.01
C ASN A 373 -4.95 3.18 -9.80
N LEU A 374 -6.16 3.22 -9.21
CA LEU A 374 -7.40 3.68 -9.85
C LEU A 374 -7.28 5.14 -10.34
N ASP A 375 -7.41 5.37 -11.65
CA ASP A 375 -7.36 6.71 -12.25
C ASP A 375 -8.50 7.57 -11.68
N PHE A 376 -8.14 8.57 -10.90
CA PHE A 376 -9.10 9.47 -10.25
C PHE A 376 -9.83 10.39 -11.23
N GLY A 377 -9.22 10.62 -12.41
CA GLY A 377 -9.47 11.83 -13.19
C GLY A 377 -8.84 13.04 -12.52
N SER A 378 -9.23 14.25 -12.94
CA SER A 378 -8.91 15.50 -12.25
C SER A 378 -10.19 16.33 -12.12
N PRO A 379 -10.91 16.22 -10.99
CA PRO A 379 -12.13 16.99 -10.74
C PRO A 379 -11.90 18.50 -10.84
N GLY A 380 -10.74 18.99 -10.39
CA GLY A 380 -10.31 20.39 -10.52
C GLY A 380 -10.18 20.88 -11.97
N ALA A 381 -10.03 19.97 -12.94
CA ALA A 381 -10.06 20.23 -14.39
C ALA A 381 -11.41 19.90 -15.05
N GLY A 382 -12.41 19.42 -14.30
CA GLY A 382 -13.69 18.95 -14.81
C GLY A 382 -13.59 17.63 -15.59
N ILE A 383 -12.56 16.81 -15.30
CA ILE A 383 -12.31 15.53 -15.97
C ILE A 383 -12.57 14.41 -14.97
N PHE A 384 -13.69 13.72 -15.12
CA PHE A 384 -14.13 12.68 -14.18
C PHE A 384 -13.86 11.27 -14.72
N LYS A 385 -13.71 10.31 -13.81
CA LYS A 385 -13.55 8.88 -14.10
C LYS A 385 -14.42 8.02 -13.19
N GLU A 386 -14.90 6.90 -13.74
CA GLU A 386 -15.61 5.88 -12.97
C GLU A 386 -14.70 5.18 -11.95
N SER A 387 -13.42 4.96 -12.32
CA SER A 387 -12.36 4.52 -11.40
C SER A 387 -12.13 5.48 -10.24
N GLY A 388 -12.35 6.78 -10.43
CA GLY A 388 -12.33 7.77 -9.34
C GLY A 388 -13.44 7.53 -8.32
N GLY A 389 -14.67 7.30 -8.76
CA GLY A 389 -15.76 6.90 -7.86
C GLY A 389 -15.51 5.57 -7.13
N ILE A 390 -14.80 4.64 -7.77
CA ILE A 390 -14.37 3.39 -7.11
C ILE A 390 -13.25 3.65 -6.10
N ASN A 391 -12.34 4.60 -6.35
CA ASN A 391 -11.29 5.02 -5.42
C ASN A 391 -11.89 5.65 -4.15
N GLU A 392 -12.79 6.63 -4.33
CA GLU A 392 -13.58 7.24 -3.26
C GLU A 392 -14.36 6.21 -2.43
N SER A 393 -15.14 5.34 -3.09
CA SER A 393 -15.93 4.33 -2.36
C SER A 393 -15.07 3.28 -1.69
N ASN A 394 -13.90 2.96 -2.23
CA ASN A 394 -12.93 2.11 -1.54
C ASN A 394 -12.45 2.75 -0.23
N SER A 395 -12.18 4.05 -0.25
CA SER A 395 -11.75 4.80 0.93
C SER A 395 -12.87 4.91 1.97
N ASP A 396 -14.11 5.20 1.57
CA ASP A 396 -15.28 5.14 2.47
C ASP A 396 -15.46 3.74 3.08
N ILE A 397 -15.45 2.68 2.26
CA ILE A 397 -15.59 1.28 2.70
C ILE A 397 -14.56 0.92 3.76
N PHE A 398 -13.30 1.34 3.59
CA PHE A 398 -12.25 1.01 4.56
C PHE A 398 -12.19 1.97 5.74
N GLY A 399 -12.62 3.23 5.62
CA GLY A 399 -12.87 4.14 6.74
C GLY A 399 -13.87 3.52 7.72
N THR A 400 -15.08 3.22 7.23
CA THR A 400 -16.12 2.53 8.01
C THR A 400 -15.64 1.19 8.60
N LEU A 401 -14.89 0.38 7.85
CA LEU A 401 -14.37 -0.90 8.41
C LEU A 401 -13.27 -0.70 9.48
N VAL A 402 -12.53 0.41 9.46
CA VAL A 402 -11.58 0.79 10.52
C VAL A 402 -12.32 1.23 11.77
N GLU A 403 -13.39 1.99 11.62
CA GLU A 403 -14.31 2.41 12.68
C GLU A 403 -14.87 1.18 13.43
N PHE A 404 -15.47 0.22 12.70
CA PHE A 404 -15.89 -1.09 13.22
C PHE A 404 -14.76 -1.88 13.88
N TYR A 405 -13.55 -1.84 13.33
CA TYR A 405 -12.40 -2.59 13.86
C TYR A 405 -11.86 -2.00 15.17
N ALA A 406 -11.67 -0.68 15.21
CA ALA A 406 -11.23 0.03 16.39
C ALA A 406 -12.27 -0.10 17.50
N ASN A 407 -13.55 0.01 17.13
CA ASN A 407 -14.67 0.18 18.05
C ASN A 407 -14.28 1.26 19.08
N ASN A 408 -13.86 2.42 18.55
CA ASN A 408 -13.86 3.67 19.30
C ASN A 408 -15.31 3.97 19.75
N PRO A 409 -15.53 4.97 20.61
CA PRO A 409 -16.90 5.17 21.08
C PRO A 409 -17.37 6.61 21.13
N ASN A 410 -16.45 7.55 20.92
CA ASN A 410 -16.76 8.95 20.76
C ASN A 410 -17.21 9.20 19.30
N ASP A 411 -17.28 8.10 18.57
CA ASP A 411 -17.66 7.72 17.22
C ASP A 411 -18.17 6.26 17.44
N ASN A 412 -19.38 5.92 16.97
CA ASN A 412 -20.04 4.64 17.24
C ASN A 412 -20.19 3.85 15.92
N PRO A 413 -19.59 2.66 15.77
CA PRO A 413 -19.45 2.04 14.46
C PRO A 413 -20.74 1.86 13.66
N ASP A 414 -20.84 2.55 12.52
CA ASP A 414 -22.04 2.64 11.71
C ASP A 414 -21.73 2.60 10.17
N TYR A 415 -22.49 3.21 9.28
CA TYR A 415 -22.33 3.20 7.80
C TYR A 415 -22.59 4.60 7.22
N TYR A 416 -22.29 5.59 8.03
CA TYR A 416 -22.18 6.99 7.69
C TYR A 416 -20.70 7.32 7.47
N ILE A 417 -20.42 8.55 7.07
CA ILE A 417 -19.06 9.05 6.85
C ILE A 417 -19.04 10.47 7.42
N GLY A 418 -18.08 10.77 8.28
CA GLY A 418 -17.84 12.10 8.86
C GLY A 418 -19.01 12.68 9.66
N GLU A 419 -19.79 11.88 10.39
CA GLU A 419 -20.89 12.36 11.24
C GLU A 419 -20.43 13.09 12.50
N VAL A 420 -19.31 12.68 13.11
CA VAL A 420 -18.82 13.28 14.36
C VAL A 420 -18.20 14.67 14.11
N LEU A 421 -17.69 14.94 12.90
CA LEU A 421 -17.05 16.21 12.51
C LEU A 421 -17.92 17.49 12.67
N ASP A 422 -19.24 17.41 12.61
CA ASP A 422 -20.19 18.54 12.73
C ASP A 422 -19.92 19.87 11.94
N LEU A 423 -19.38 19.82 10.71
CA LEU A 423 -19.32 20.94 9.72
C LEU A 423 -20.64 21.77 9.47
N ASN A 424 -21.47 21.38 8.48
CA ASN A 424 -22.95 21.51 8.37
C ASN A 424 -23.74 22.34 9.42
N GLY A 425 -24.36 21.65 10.40
CA GLY A 425 -24.52 22.23 11.74
C GLY A 425 -25.83 22.10 12.55
N ASN A 426 -26.76 21.15 12.43
CA ASN A 426 -26.87 19.98 11.56
C ASN A 426 -27.58 18.80 12.28
N GLY A 427 -26.91 17.65 12.39
CA GLY A 427 -27.47 16.33 12.73
C GLY A 427 -27.25 15.21 11.67
N THR A 428 -26.47 15.42 10.61
CA THR A 428 -26.31 14.49 9.48
C THR A 428 -24.85 14.15 9.10
N PRO A 429 -24.53 12.96 8.57
CA PRO A 429 -23.20 12.71 7.99
C PRO A 429 -22.92 13.43 6.67
N LEU A 430 -21.65 13.36 6.25
CA LEU A 430 -21.16 13.78 4.94
C LEU A 430 -21.73 12.92 3.80
N ARG A 431 -21.68 11.59 3.97
CA ARG A 431 -22.20 10.59 3.02
C ARG A 431 -22.94 9.49 3.76
N TYR A 432 -23.82 8.80 3.05
CA TYR A 432 -24.61 7.68 3.56
C TYR A 432 -24.32 6.45 2.71
N MET A 433 -23.87 5.33 3.31
CA MET A 433 -23.70 4.11 2.53
C MET A 433 -25.01 3.33 2.32
N ASP A 434 -26.00 3.45 3.21
CA ASP A 434 -27.26 2.70 3.07
C ASP A 434 -28.17 3.22 1.95
N ASP A 435 -28.25 4.54 1.80
CA ASP A 435 -28.92 5.27 0.72
C ASP A 435 -28.15 6.58 0.44
N PRO A 436 -27.20 6.56 -0.50
CA PRO A 436 -26.42 7.76 -0.83
C PRO A 436 -27.26 8.95 -1.30
N THR A 437 -28.51 8.74 -1.72
CA THR A 437 -29.32 9.87 -2.22
C THR A 437 -29.78 10.82 -1.11
N LYS A 438 -29.62 10.44 0.16
CA LYS A 438 -29.93 11.26 1.35
C LYS A 438 -29.11 12.55 1.46
N ASP A 439 -27.87 12.57 0.95
CA ASP A 439 -27.05 13.79 0.89
C ASP A 439 -27.47 14.77 -0.23
N GLY A 440 -28.43 14.36 -1.08
CA GLY A 440 -28.97 15.14 -2.19
C GLY A 440 -28.09 15.25 -3.44
N ARG A 441 -26.89 14.66 -3.44
CA ARG A 441 -25.88 14.80 -4.51
C ARG A 441 -25.38 13.45 -5.02
N SER A 442 -25.09 12.51 -4.14
CA SER A 442 -24.52 11.20 -4.45
C SER A 442 -25.48 10.27 -5.19
N LYS A 443 -24.92 9.29 -5.90
CA LYS A 443 -25.66 8.41 -6.80
C LYS A 443 -25.83 7.04 -6.16
N GLY A 444 -27.02 6.74 -5.67
CA GLY A 444 -27.36 5.40 -5.15
C GLY A 444 -27.53 4.32 -6.24
N CYS A 445 -27.66 4.70 -7.51
CA CYS A 445 -27.89 3.79 -8.64
C CYS A 445 -26.96 4.08 -9.82
N TRP A 446 -26.30 3.04 -10.32
CA TRP A 446 -25.39 3.11 -11.46
C TRP A 446 -26.07 3.43 -12.79
N THR A 447 -25.39 4.20 -13.64
CA THR A 447 -25.75 4.45 -15.03
C THR A 447 -24.48 4.55 -15.88
N ALA A 448 -24.55 4.09 -17.14
CA ALA A 448 -23.37 3.96 -18.00
C ALA A 448 -22.63 5.26 -18.35
N THR A 449 -23.19 6.44 -18.02
CA THR A 449 -22.57 7.75 -18.30
C THR A 449 -22.03 8.45 -17.05
N MET A 450 -22.36 7.97 -15.84
CA MET A 450 -22.12 8.75 -14.61
C MET A 450 -20.65 9.10 -14.37
N GLY A 451 -19.73 8.16 -14.62
CA GLY A 451 -18.30 8.34 -14.34
C GLY A 451 -17.60 9.36 -15.24
N THR A 452 -18.29 9.88 -16.27
CA THR A 452 -17.80 10.99 -17.11
C THR A 452 -18.59 12.30 -16.93
N SER A 453 -19.69 12.25 -16.15
CA SER A 453 -20.66 13.34 -16.01
C SER A 453 -20.72 13.93 -14.60
N TYR A 454 -20.25 13.21 -13.60
CA TYR A 454 -20.28 13.61 -12.20
C TYR A 454 -18.95 13.37 -11.52
N ASP A 455 -18.71 14.18 -10.51
CA ASP A 455 -17.55 14.10 -9.62
C ASP A 455 -17.42 12.72 -8.93
N PRO A 456 -16.19 12.17 -8.79
CA PRO A 456 -15.89 10.98 -8.00
C PRO A 456 -16.69 10.88 -6.70
N HIS A 457 -16.68 11.91 -5.85
CA HIS A 457 -17.32 11.90 -4.52
C HIS A 457 -18.85 11.71 -4.56
N TYR A 458 -19.51 11.95 -5.70
CA TYR A 458 -20.94 11.62 -5.89
C TYR A 458 -21.14 10.25 -6.51
N THR A 459 -20.22 9.81 -7.38
CA THR A 459 -20.29 8.49 -8.03
C THR A 459 -19.86 7.35 -7.13
N SER A 460 -19.13 7.64 -6.04
CA SER A 460 -18.78 6.71 -4.95
C SER A 460 -19.99 6.08 -4.28
N GLY A 461 -21.12 6.80 -4.23
CA GLY A 461 -22.40 6.29 -3.71
C GLY A 461 -22.77 4.91 -4.27
N VAL A 462 -22.44 4.59 -5.51
CA VAL A 462 -22.71 3.26 -6.10
C VAL A 462 -21.90 2.16 -5.41
N GLY A 463 -20.60 2.39 -5.15
CA GLY A 463 -19.74 1.47 -4.41
C GLY A 463 -20.13 1.36 -2.94
N ASN A 464 -20.45 2.49 -2.30
CA ASN A 464 -20.89 2.54 -0.91
C ASN A 464 -22.19 1.75 -0.70
N HIS A 465 -23.18 2.00 -1.57
CA HIS A 465 -24.46 1.30 -1.55
C HIS A 465 -24.30 -0.20 -1.86
N PHE A 466 -23.42 -0.56 -2.80
CA PHE A 466 -23.08 -1.95 -3.07
C PHE A 466 -22.49 -2.62 -1.82
N PHE A 467 -21.60 -1.94 -1.10
CA PHE A 467 -20.97 -2.48 0.10
C PHE A 467 -21.99 -2.65 1.24
N PHE A 468 -22.82 -1.64 1.51
CA PHE A 468 -23.89 -1.75 2.52
C PHE A 468 -24.85 -2.90 2.21
N LEU A 469 -25.30 -3.02 0.96
CA LEU A 469 -26.15 -4.13 0.50
C LEU A 469 -25.45 -5.49 0.64
N THR A 470 -24.13 -5.55 0.44
CA THR A 470 -23.33 -6.76 0.64
C THR A 470 -23.15 -7.09 2.12
N ALA A 471 -22.90 -6.11 2.99
CA ALA A 471 -22.65 -6.32 4.41
C ALA A 471 -23.95 -6.60 5.20
N VAL A 472 -24.98 -5.76 5.01
CA VAL A 472 -26.21 -5.70 5.84
C VAL A 472 -27.46 -6.14 5.06
N GLY A 473 -27.52 -5.80 3.77
CA GLY A 473 -28.67 -6.07 2.90
C GLY A 473 -29.77 -5.01 2.93
N SER A 474 -30.73 -5.12 2.02
CA SER A 474 -31.71 -4.07 1.68
C SER A 474 -32.93 -4.00 2.61
N GLY A 475 -33.54 -2.82 2.67
CA GLY A 475 -34.74 -2.51 3.45
C GLY A 475 -34.41 -2.18 4.91
N ALA A 476 -35.42 -2.21 5.77
CA ALA A 476 -35.26 -1.90 7.19
C ALA A 476 -34.20 -2.79 7.86
N ARG A 477 -33.19 -2.16 8.47
CA ARG A 477 -32.08 -2.81 9.20
C ARG A 477 -31.72 -1.96 10.42
N ALA A 478 -31.14 -2.59 11.43
CA ALA A 478 -30.52 -1.90 12.55
C ALA A 478 -29.14 -2.50 12.82
N VAL A 479 -28.12 -1.65 12.91
CA VAL A 479 -26.74 -2.03 13.29
C VAL A 479 -26.29 -1.05 14.36
N ASN A 480 -25.75 -1.55 15.48
CA ASN A 480 -25.22 -0.74 16.58
C ASN A 480 -26.14 0.40 17.08
N GLY A 481 -27.46 0.21 16.99
CA GLY A 481 -28.48 1.20 17.39
C GLY A 481 -28.92 2.16 16.29
N VAL A 482 -28.19 2.25 15.19
CA VAL A 482 -28.52 3.07 14.02
C VAL A 482 -29.51 2.31 13.13
N ASN A 483 -30.54 3.01 12.65
CA ASN A 483 -31.61 2.44 11.82
C ASN A 483 -31.45 2.86 10.37
N TYR A 484 -31.37 1.88 9.47
CA TYR A 484 -31.20 2.05 8.03
C TYR A 484 -32.43 1.56 7.27
N ASN A 485 -32.61 2.06 6.05
CA ASN A 485 -33.66 1.56 5.15
C ASN A 485 -33.16 1.61 3.70
N SER A 486 -32.15 0.78 3.40
CA SER A 486 -31.44 0.78 2.12
C SER A 486 -32.36 0.37 0.96
N PRO A 487 -32.49 1.19 -0.10
CA PRO A 487 -33.35 0.89 -1.25
C PRO A 487 -32.72 -0.14 -2.20
N THR A 488 -33.39 -0.43 -3.31
CA THR A 488 -32.83 -1.20 -4.42
C THR A 488 -33.20 -0.56 -5.75
N CYS A 489 -32.22 -0.39 -6.63
CA CYS A 489 -32.40 0.18 -7.96
C CYS A 489 -33.21 -0.73 -8.89
N ASN A 490 -33.93 -0.14 -9.85
CA ASN A 490 -34.60 -0.84 -10.95
C ASN A 490 -35.56 -1.99 -10.54
N ASN A 491 -36.15 -1.92 -9.34
CA ASN A 491 -36.96 -2.99 -8.74
C ASN A 491 -36.22 -4.33 -8.60
N ALA A 492 -34.92 -4.30 -8.35
CA ALA A 492 -34.14 -5.51 -8.06
C ALA A 492 -34.69 -6.23 -6.81
N PRO A 493 -34.53 -7.57 -6.70
CA PRO A 493 -34.91 -8.31 -5.51
C PRO A 493 -34.17 -7.84 -4.25
N ALA A 494 -34.79 -8.05 -3.09
CA ALA A 494 -34.18 -7.76 -1.81
C ALA A 494 -32.87 -8.54 -1.60
N VAL A 495 -31.87 -7.89 -1.02
CA VAL A 495 -30.54 -8.44 -0.75
C VAL A 495 -30.42 -8.83 0.72
N ASN A 496 -29.87 -10.01 0.97
CA ASN A 496 -29.45 -10.46 2.30
C ASN A 496 -27.94 -10.29 2.42
N GLY A 497 -27.49 -9.56 3.44
CA GLY A 497 -26.06 -9.31 3.68
C GLY A 497 -25.30 -10.55 4.14
N ILE A 498 -23.98 -10.55 3.92
CA ILE A 498 -23.02 -11.60 4.31
C ILE A 498 -22.08 -11.17 5.45
N GLY A 499 -22.25 -9.96 5.99
CA GLY A 499 -21.46 -9.39 7.10
C GLY A 499 -20.14 -8.75 6.68
N ASN A 500 -19.69 -7.78 7.49
CA ASN A 500 -18.48 -6.98 7.25
C ASN A 500 -17.23 -7.81 7.00
N ASP A 501 -16.95 -8.83 7.81
CA ASP A 501 -15.77 -9.70 7.66
C ASP A 501 -15.63 -10.31 6.27
N LYS A 502 -16.75 -10.74 5.65
CA LYS A 502 -16.75 -11.33 4.32
C LYS A 502 -16.75 -10.26 3.24
N ALA A 503 -17.58 -9.24 3.38
CA ALA A 503 -17.68 -8.12 2.43
C ALA A 503 -16.32 -7.41 2.29
N GLY A 504 -15.69 -7.04 3.40
CA GLY A 504 -14.38 -6.38 3.44
C GLY A 504 -13.25 -7.24 2.86
N LYS A 505 -13.22 -8.54 3.14
CA LYS A 505 -12.23 -9.46 2.52
C LYS A 505 -12.42 -9.63 1.01
N ILE A 506 -13.67 -9.69 0.54
CA ILE A 506 -14.00 -9.74 -0.90
C ILE A 506 -13.55 -8.44 -1.58
N TRP A 507 -13.89 -7.28 -1.01
CA TRP A 507 -13.51 -5.98 -1.56
C TRP A 507 -11.99 -5.78 -1.57
N TYR A 508 -11.32 -6.06 -0.44
CA TYR A 508 -9.86 -6.00 -0.33
C TYR A 508 -9.17 -6.88 -1.37
N ARG A 509 -9.61 -8.13 -1.53
CA ARG A 509 -9.06 -9.03 -2.54
C ARG A 509 -9.37 -8.55 -3.96
N ALA A 510 -10.56 -8.02 -4.21
CA ALA A 510 -10.89 -7.45 -5.52
C ALA A 510 -9.95 -6.29 -5.87
N LEU A 511 -9.79 -5.31 -4.96
CA LEU A 511 -8.86 -4.18 -5.11
C LEU A 511 -7.42 -4.65 -5.36
N THR A 512 -6.89 -5.44 -4.42
CA THR A 512 -5.46 -5.79 -4.40
C THR A 512 -5.07 -6.84 -5.43
N THR A 513 -5.97 -7.75 -5.80
CA THR A 513 -5.69 -8.80 -6.79
C THR A 513 -6.16 -8.41 -8.19
N TYR A 514 -7.43 -8.02 -8.37
CA TYR A 514 -8.06 -7.99 -9.69
C TYR A 514 -8.25 -6.61 -10.33
N MET A 515 -8.52 -5.57 -9.54
CA MET A 515 -8.77 -4.23 -10.07
C MET A 515 -7.48 -3.60 -10.61
N VAL A 516 -7.63 -2.81 -11.68
CA VAL A 516 -6.54 -2.05 -12.31
C VAL A 516 -6.94 -0.60 -12.52
N SER A 517 -6.00 0.25 -12.92
CA SER A 517 -6.16 1.70 -13.05
C SER A 517 -7.41 2.16 -13.82
N THR A 518 -7.85 1.38 -14.81
CA THR A 518 -9.03 1.65 -15.65
C THR A 518 -10.31 0.94 -15.18
N GLU A 519 -10.45 0.60 -13.90
CA GLU A 519 -11.64 -0.07 -13.37
C GLU A 519 -12.93 0.74 -13.62
N THR A 520 -14.04 0.04 -13.82
CA THR A 520 -15.40 0.60 -13.96
C THR A 520 -16.34 -0.26 -13.13
N TYR A 521 -17.53 0.21 -12.73
CA TYR A 521 -18.41 -0.60 -11.91
C TYR A 521 -18.80 -1.96 -12.56
N PRO A 522 -19.03 -2.05 -13.89
CA PRO A 522 -19.11 -3.33 -14.60
C PRO A 522 -17.88 -4.24 -14.47
N LYS A 523 -16.65 -3.69 -14.47
CA LYS A 523 -15.42 -4.47 -14.21
C LYS A 523 -15.33 -4.87 -12.73
N ALA A 524 -15.60 -3.95 -11.81
CA ALA A 524 -15.59 -4.17 -10.36
C ALA A 524 -16.55 -5.30 -9.96
N ARG A 525 -17.69 -5.43 -10.65
CA ARG A 525 -18.58 -6.58 -10.54
C ARG A 525 -17.90 -7.91 -10.90
N ILE A 526 -17.14 -7.97 -12.00
CA ILE A 526 -16.37 -9.17 -12.36
C ILE A 526 -15.23 -9.41 -11.35
N SER A 527 -14.50 -8.36 -10.96
CA SER A 527 -13.36 -8.40 -10.02
C SER A 527 -13.76 -8.90 -8.63
N THR A 528 -14.88 -8.41 -8.08
CA THR A 528 -15.44 -8.89 -6.81
C THR A 528 -15.98 -10.31 -6.91
N LEU A 529 -16.57 -10.73 -8.03
CA LEU A 529 -17.01 -12.12 -8.22
C LEU A 529 -15.84 -13.11 -8.30
N LYS A 530 -14.73 -12.75 -8.95
CA LYS A 530 -13.48 -13.54 -8.92
C LYS A 530 -12.96 -13.66 -7.48
N ALA A 531 -12.78 -12.53 -6.80
CA ALA A 531 -12.37 -12.49 -5.39
C ALA A 531 -13.28 -13.31 -4.47
N THR A 532 -14.59 -13.32 -4.73
CA THR A 532 -15.55 -14.11 -3.96
C THR A 532 -15.37 -15.60 -4.18
N ASN A 533 -15.16 -16.05 -5.42
CA ASN A 533 -14.96 -17.46 -5.73
C ASN A 533 -13.65 -18.03 -5.18
N ASP A 534 -12.60 -17.22 -5.12
CA ASP A 534 -11.34 -17.61 -4.48
C ASP A 534 -11.50 -17.84 -2.97
N LEU A 535 -12.28 -16.99 -2.30
CA LEU A 535 -12.43 -17.00 -0.83
C LEU A 535 -13.55 -17.94 -0.35
N TYR A 536 -14.68 -18.01 -1.05
CA TYR A 536 -15.93 -18.61 -0.57
C TYR A 536 -16.77 -19.28 -1.67
N GLY A 537 -17.03 -18.57 -2.76
CA GLY A 537 -17.89 -18.97 -3.88
C GLY A 537 -19.39 -19.08 -3.51
N GLY A 538 -20.09 -20.03 -4.14
CA GLY A 538 -21.43 -20.48 -3.72
C GLY A 538 -22.45 -19.39 -3.39
N ALA A 539 -22.84 -19.33 -2.10
CA ALA A 539 -23.88 -18.43 -1.60
C ALA A 539 -23.40 -16.96 -1.58
N GLU A 540 -22.16 -16.72 -1.14
CA GLU A 540 -21.51 -15.41 -1.14
C GLU A 540 -21.42 -14.84 -2.56
N CYS A 541 -21.05 -15.65 -3.55
CA CYS A 541 -21.05 -15.23 -4.95
C CYS A 541 -22.46 -14.82 -5.43
N THR A 542 -23.49 -15.54 -4.99
CA THR A 542 -24.89 -15.20 -5.30
C THR A 542 -25.32 -13.89 -4.63
N ALA A 543 -24.90 -13.65 -3.39
CA ALA A 543 -25.15 -12.39 -2.67
C ALA A 543 -24.46 -11.19 -3.36
N ILE A 544 -23.20 -11.35 -3.81
CA ILE A 544 -22.47 -10.32 -4.56
C ILE A 544 -23.16 -10.02 -5.91
N LYS A 545 -23.63 -11.05 -6.63
CA LYS A 545 -24.44 -10.83 -7.85
C LYS A 545 -25.73 -10.07 -7.55
N ALA A 546 -26.39 -10.35 -6.43
CA ALA A 546 -27.60 -9.65 -6.01
C ALA A 546 -27.34 -8.18 -5.64
N ALA A 547 -26.33 -7.90 -4.80
CA ALA A 547 -25.95 -6.55 -4.38
C ALA A 547 -25.57 -5.66 -5.57
N TRP A 548 -24.75 -6.15 -6.52
CA TRP A 548 -24.45 -5.38 -7.74
C TRP A 548 -25.69 -5.09 -8.59
N THR A 549 -26.60 -6.04 -8.69
CA THR A 549 -27.87 -5.86 -9.42
C THR A 549 -28.76 -4.83 -8.71
N ALA A 550 -28.75 -4.82 -7.38
CA ALA A 550 -29.49 -3.87 -6.54
C ALA A 550 -28.92 -2.44 -6.57
N VAL A 551 -27.67 -2.22 -6.99
CA VAL A 551 -27.16 -0.88 -7.38
C VAL A 551 -27.27 -0.57 -8.87
N GLY A 552 -27.94 -1.43 -9.66
CA GLY A 552 -28.15 -1.22 -11.10
C GLY A 552 -27.05 -1.74 -12.03
N VAL A 553 -25.96 -2.31 -11.49
CA VAL A 553 -24.91 -2.96 -12.29
C VAL A 553 -25.34 -4.40 -12.61
N VAL A 554 -26.01 -4.55 -13.76
CA VAL A 554 -26.53 -5.84 -14.25
C VAL A 554 -25.42 -6.83 -14.64
N ALA A 555 -25.81 -8.06 -14.98
CA ALA A 555 -24.88 -9.11 -15.35
C ALA A 555 -24.01 -8.75 -16.58
N GLN A 556 -22.73 -9.05 -16.50
CA GLN A 556 -21.71 -8.72 -17.51
C GLN A 556 -21.21 -9.94 -18.27
N ALA A 557 -20.75 -9.73 -19.50
CA ALA A 557 -20.06 -10.76 -20.27
C ALA A 557 -18.72 -11.11 -19.61
N GLY A 558 -18.42 -12.40 -19.46
CA GLY A 558 -17.19 -12.87 -18.80
C GLY A 558 -17.25 -12.93 -17.27
N GLU A 559 -18.42 -12.76 -16.65
CA GLU A 559 -18.59 -13.10 -15.24
C GLU A 559 -18.27 -14.58 -14.98
N PRO A 560 -17.55 -14.89 -13.89
CA PRO A 560 -17.38 -16.28 -13.49
C PRO A 560 -18.71 -16.87 -12.99
N ALA A 561 -18.86 -18.18 -13.16
CA ALA A 561 -19.91 -18.94 -12.50
C ALA A 561 -19.70 -18.91 -10.98
N CYS A 562 -20.77 -19.05 -10.19
CA CYS A 562 -20.66 -19.18 -8.73
C CYS A 562 -20.23 -20.60 -8.32
N ALA A 563 -18.99 -20.96 -8.68
CA ALA A 563 -18.32 -22.14 -8.18
C ALA A 563 -17.69 -21.84 -6.81
N GLY A 564 -17.62 -22.84 -5.93
CA GLY A 564 -16.79 -22.76 -4.73
C GLY A 564 -15.29 -22.70 -5.10
N PRO A 565 -14.40 -22.35 -4.16
CA PRO A 565 -12.97 -22.52 -4.35
C PRO A 565 -12.69 -23.97 -4.74
N THR A 566 -12.00 -24.16 -5.86
CA THR A 566 -11.67 -25.51 -6.35
C THR A 566 -10.79 -26.17 -5.31
N PRO A 567 -11.17 -27.35 -4.76
CA PRO A 567 -10.36 -27.99 -3.74
C PRO A 567 -8.98 -28.31 -4.33
N SER A 568 -7.93 -27.84 -3.64
CA SER A 568 -6.55 -28.14 -4.02
C SER A 568 -6.38 -29.66 -4.12
N PRO A 569 -5.75 -30.20 -5.18
CA PRO A 569 -5.58 -31.64 -5.33
C PRO A 569 -4.84 -32.18 -4.11
N SER A 570 -5.53 -33.03 -3.34
CA SER A 570 -4.94 -33.66 -2.15
C SER A 570 -3.62 -34.31 -2.53
N ALA A 571 -2.56 -34.00 -1.78
CA ALA A 571 -1.21 -34.44 -2.07
C ALA A 571 -1.19 -35.97 -2.24
N SER A 572 -1.03 -36.41 -3.49
CA SER A 572 -1.01 -37.84 -3.82
C SER A 572 0.10 -38.52 -3.02
N ALA A 573 -0.23 -39.66 -2.40
CA ALA A 573 0.65 -40.31 -1.44
C ALA A 573 2.05 -40.54 -2.03
N SER A 574 3.06 -40.01 -1.34
CA SER A 574 4.46 -40.17 -1.76
C SER A 574 4.81 -41.66 -1.89
N PRO A 575 5.44 -42.10 -3.00
CA PRO A 575 5.75 -43.50 -3.20
C PRO A 575 6.71 -44.00 -2.10
N THR A 576 6.40 -45.18 -1.56
CA THR A 576 7.10 -45.81 -0.43
C THR A 576 8.62 -45.85 -0.61
N ALA A 577 9.36 -45.32 0.37
CA ALA A 577 10.80 -45.40 0.40
C ALA A 577 11.30 -46.85 0.48
N GLN A 578 12.22 -47.21 -0.42
CA GLN A 578 12.96 -48.48 -0.38
C GLN A 578 14.02 -48.43 0.74
N PRO A 579 14.23 -49.51 1.53
CA PRO A 579 15.08 -49.44 2.72
C PRO A 579 16.57 -49.32 2.38
N SER A 580 17.26 -48.46 3.13
CA SER A 580 18.73 -48.37 3.18
C SER A 580 19.28 -49.25 4.32
N PRO A 581 20.44 -49.92 4.17
CA PRO A 581 20.89 -50.91 5.14
C PRO A 581 21.38 -50.32 6.47
N THR A 582 21.28 -51.13 7.51
CA THR A 582 21.51 -50.80 8.92
C THR A 582 23.00 -50.57 9.24
N VAL A 583 23.30 -49.54 10.03
CA VAL A 583 24.56 -49.41 10.78
C VAL A 583 24.29 -49.45 12.28
N SER A 584 25.11 -50.21 13.00
CA SER A 584 24.92 -50.55 14.42
C SER A 584 25.51 -49.49 15.36
N ALA A 585 25.00 -49.46 16.60
CA ALA A 585 25.25 -48.38 17.57
C ALA A 585 26.51 -48.56 18.44
N SER A 586 27.12 -47.43 18.84
CA SER A 586 28.05 -47.30 19.97
C SER A 586 28.23 -45.82 20.39
N PRO A 587 28.77 -45.52 21.60
CA PRO A 587 27.94 -44.81 22.57
C PRO A 587 28.39 -43.39 22.96
N THR A 588 27.52 -42.72 23.72
CA THR A 588 27.61 -41.36 24.28
C THR A 588 28.12 -41.39 25.74
N PRO A 589 28.59 -40.29 26.35
CA PRO A 589 29.62 -39.33 25.93
C PRO A 589 30.75 -39.17 26.99
N THR A 590 31.78 -38.36 26.71
CA THR A 590 32.49 -37.57 27.75
C THR A 590 32.94 -36.23 27.16
N GLY A 591 32.79 -35.15 27.93
CA GLY A 591 33.05 -33.79 27.45
C GLY A 591 34.50 -33.34 27.57
N SER A 592 34.97 -32.58 26.59
CA SER A 592 36.13 -31.68 26.71
C SER A 592 35.97 -30.50 25.73
N ALA A 593 36.80 -29.47 25.86
CA ALA A 593 36.61 -28.16 25.26
C ALA A 593 36.32 -28.16 23.75
N SER A 594 35.42 -27.28 23.32
CA SER A 594 35.09 -27.07 21.90
C SER A 594 36.33 -26.66 21.11
N PRO A 595 36.81 -27.47 20.14
CA PRO A 595 37.80 -27.00 19.19
C PRO A 595 37.11 -26.03 18.23
N THR A 596 37.82 -24.98 17.81
CA THR A 596 37.39 -24.14 16.68
C THR A 596 37.19 -25.04 15.46
N PRO A 597 36.03 -25.05 14.77
CA PRO A 597 35.80 -25.94 13.65
C PRO A 597 36.84 -25.76 12.54
N ALA A 598 37.49 -26.86 12.15
CA ALA A 598 38.41 -26.87 11.02
C ALA A 598 37.63 -26.54 9.73
N GLY A 599 37.75 -25.29 9.26
CA GLY A 599 36.97 -24.76 8.14
C GLY A 599 36.72 -23.25 8.21
N CYS A 600 36.88 -22.62 9.37
CA CYS A 600 36.62 -21.19 9.54
C CYS A 600 37.76 -20.27 9.08
N ALA A 601 39.01 -20.60 9.39
CA ALA A 601 40.14 -19.66 9.23
C ALA A 601 40.40 -19.22 7.77
N GLY A 602 40.17 -17.92 7.49
CA GLY A 602 40.69 -17.19 6.33
C GLY A 602 40.01 -17.47 4.99
N GLN A 603 38.94 -18.27 4.94
CA GLN A 603 38.31 -18.62 3.67
C GLN A 603 37.38 -17.51 3.16
N GLN A 604 37.61 -17.12 1.90
CA GLN A 604 36.71 -16.30 1.09
C GLN A 604 35.45 -17.09 0.72
N ARG A 605 34.28 -16.45 0.79
CA ARG A 605 32.97 -17.05 0.46
C ARG A 605 32.25 -16.39 -0.72
N VAL A 606 32.71 -15.21 -1.17
CA VAL A 606 32.23 -14.57 -2.41
C VAL A 606 33.14 -14.95 -3.57
N SER A 607 32.55 -15.47 -4.64
CA SER A 607 33.23 -15.74 -5.92
C SER A 607 33.09 -14.54 -6.85
N ASN A 608 34.10 -14.28 -7.69
CA ASN A 608 34.13 -13.15 -8.62
C ASN A 608 33.86 -11.77 -7.94
N GLY A 609 34.46 -11.56 -6.76
CA GLY A 609 34.23 -10.38 -5.91
C GLY A 609 34.63 -9.03 -6.53
N GLY A 610 35.71 -9.02 -7.31
CA GLY A 610 36.16 -7.88 -8.12
C GLY A 610 35.72 -7.97 -9.59
N PHE A 611 34.68 -8.76 -9.90
CA PHE A 611 34.00 -8.75 -11.21
C PHE A 611 34.81 -9.11 -12.48
N GLU A 612 36.10 -9.46 -12.36
CA GLU A 612 37.02 -9.73 -13.47
C GLU A 612 36.66 -10.94 -14.35
N VAL A 613 36.04 -12.00 -13.80
CA VAL A 613 35.80 -13.27 -14.53
C VAL A 613 34.44 -13.34 -15.23
N GLY A 614 33.89 -12.18 -15.61
CA GLY A 614 32.60 -12.05 -16.28
C GLY A 614 31.45 -11.79 -15.32
N THR A 615 30.23 -12.20 -15.68
CA THR A 615 29.02 -11.93 -14.87
C THR A 615 28.76 -13.00 -13.81
N ALA A 616 29.05 -14.27 -14.09
CA ALA A 616 28.81 -15.36 -13.15
C ALA A 616 29.76 -15.30 -11.93
N PRO A 617 29.35 -15.75 -10.73
CA PRO A 617 28.04 -16.31 -10.38
C PRO A 617 27.05 -15.26 -9.84
N TRP A 618 27.25 -13.97 -10.14
CA TRP A 618 26.30 -12.92 -9.76
C TRP A 618 24.98 -13.06 -10.52
N THR A 619 23.88 -12.72 -9.86
CA THR A 619 22.52 -12.67 -10.41
C THR A 619 21.89 -11.29 -10.17
N GLY A 620 20.72 -11.04 -10.76
CA GLY A 620 20.10 -9.72 -10.81
C GLY A 620 20.44 -8.99 -12.10
N THR A 621 20.70 -7.69 -12.03
CA THR A 621 21.09 -6.84 -13.16
C THR A 621 22.55 -7.05 -13.54
N THR A 622 22.90 -8.23 -14.03
CA THR A 622 24.30 -8.58 -14.34
C THR A 622 24.93 -7.72 -15.45
N ALA A 623 24.14 -6.97 -16.21
CA ALA A 623 24.63 -5.93 -17.13
C ALA A 623 25.33 -4.75 -16.41
N ALA A 624 25.12 -4.61 -15.10
CA ALA A 624 25.89 -3.71 -14.23
C ALA A 624 27.38 -4.13 -14.13
N ILE A 625 27.72 -5.40 -14.38
CA ILE A 625 29.10 -5.90 -14.34
C ILE A 625 29.79 -5.57 -15.67
N LYS A 626 30.48 -4.45 -15.73
CA LYS A 626 31.06 -3.89 -16.96
C LYS A 626 32.53 -3.49 -16.79
N ALA A 627 33.21 -3.17 -17.88
CA ALA A 627 34.58 -2.65 -17.82
C ALA A 627 34.57 -1.25 -17.17
N ALA A 628 35.59 -0.97 -16.34
CA ALA A 628 35.79 0.33 -15.74
C ALA A 628 36.10 1.40 -16.81
N THR A 629 35.82 2.65 -16.48
CA THR A 629 36.07 3.80 -17.38
C THR A 629 36.91 4.87 -16.69
N THR A 630 37.37 5.87 -17.41
CA THR A 630 38.08 7.02 -16.80
C THR A 630 37.19 7.87 -15.89
N GLY A 631 35.87 7.85 -16.09
CA GLY A 631 34.90 8.53 -15.22
C GLY A 631 34.41 7.68 -14.04
N GLN A 632 34.52 6.36 -14.14
CA GLN A 632 34.20 5.39 -13.08
C GLN A 632 35.32 4.33 -13.05
N PRO A 633 36.47 4.62 -12.41
CA PRO A 633 37.60 3.70 -12.35
C PRO A 633 37.31 2.52 -11.44
N ALA A 634 37.97 1.38 -11.67
CA ALA A 634 37.98 0.28 -10.70
C ALA A 634 38.82 0.64 -9.48
N HIS A 635 38.49 0.05 -8.33
CA HIS A 635 39.36 0.04 -7.16
C HIS A 635 40.48 -1.00 -7.35
N GLY A 636 40.15 -2.16 -7.90
CA GLY A 636 41.07 -3.24 -8.27
C GLY A 636 40.74 -3.81 -9.65
N GLY A 637 41.75 -4.26 -10.40
CA GLY A 637 41.52 -4.90 -11.70
C GLY A 637 41.08 -3.93 -12.82
N THR A 638 40.08 -4.34 -13.60
CA THR A 638 39.60 -3.68 -14.83
C THR A 638 38.08 -3.62 -14.97
N ARG A 639 37.32 -4.24 -14.07
CA ARG A 639 35.85 -4.34 -14.11
C ARG A 639 35.24 -3.87 -12.80
N ILE A 640 33.96 -3.52 -12.86
CA ILE A 640 33.20 -2.96 -11.75
C ILE A 640 31.75 -3.44 -11.78
N GLY A 641 31.11 -3.50 -10.60
CA GLY A 641 29.67 -3.62 -10.47
C GLY A 641 29.03 -2.24 -10.39
N TRP A 642 28.68 -1.65 -11.53
CA TRP A 642 28.11 -0.29 -11.60
C TRP A 642 26.60 -0.33 -11.76
N LEU A 643 25.91 -0.04 -10.66
CA LEU A 643 24.46 0.05 -10.50
C LEU A 643 23.99 1.51 -10.53
N GLY A 644 22.79 1.76 -11.06
CA GLY A 644 22.24 3.10 -11.26
C GLY A 644 22.92 3.86 -12.41
N GLY A 645 23.07 5.17 -12.23
CA GLY A 645 23.73 6.08 -13.17
C GLY A 645 22.91 6.36 -14.44
N LYS A 646 21.57 6.26 -14.39
CA LYS A 646 20.67 6.45 -15.54
C LYS A 646 20.12 7.87 -15.65
N GLY A 647 19.92 8.58 -14.54
CA GLY A 647 19.11 9.81 -14.51
C GLY A 647 17.66 9.56 -14.91
N ALA A 648 17.13 8.39 -14.58
CA ALA A 648 15.75 7.96 -14.84
C ALA A 648 15.41 6.79 -13.91
N THR A 649 14.13 6.64 -13.55
CA THR A 649 13.73 5.66 -12.52
C THR A 649 14.22 4.25 -12.83
N ALA A 650 15.07 3.73 -11.95
CA ALA A 650 15.71 2.44 -12.09
C ALA A 650 15.72 1.68 -10.77
N THR A 651 15.87 0.36 -10.85
CA THR A 651 16.07 -0.50 -9.69
C THR A 651 16.94 -1.67 -10.13
N GLU A 652 18.25 -1.52 -10.00
CA GLU A 652 19.24 -2.53 -10.35
C GLU A 652 19.75 -3.25 -9.09
N SER A 653 20.19 -4.50 -9.24
CA SER A 653 20.80 -5.25 -8.14
C SER A 653 21.85 -6.27 -8.57
N LEU A 654 22.78 -6.61 -7.67
CA LEU A 654 23.72 -7.71 -7.83
C LEU A 654 23.64 -8.61 -6.60
N SER A 655 23.39 -9.90 -6.82
CA SER A 655 23.18 -10.89 -5.75
C SER A 655 24.06 -12.14 -5.92
N GLN A 656 24.42 -12.79 -4.82
CA GLN A 656 25.13 -14.07 -4.80
C GLN A 656 24.78 -14.85 -3.53
N GLN A 657 24.63 -16.17 -3.63
CA GLN A 657 24.52 -17.02 -2.44
C GLN A 657 25.90 -17.25 -1.80
N VAL A 658 25.96 -17.11 -0.48
CA VAL A 658 27.18 -17.19 0.33
C VAL A 658 26.93 -18.16 1.49
N THR A 659 27.67 -19.27 1.53
CA THR A 659 27.61 -20.22 2.66
C THR A 659 28.63 -19.86 3.73
N ILE A 660 28.16 -19.68 4.97
CA ILE A 660 28.98 -19.42 6.14
C ILE A 660 28.94 -20.69 7.01
N PRO A 661 30.05 -21.41 7.24
CA PRO A 661 30.00 -22.66 7.99
C PRO A 661 29.62 -22.45 9.47
N ALA A 662 29.06 -23.49 10.08
CA ALA A 662 28.64 -23.44 11.48
C ALA A 662 29.83 -23.21 12.42
N GLY A 663 29.64 -22.33 13.41
CA GLY A 663 30.65 -22.00 14.42
C GLY A 663 31.78 -21.05 13.96
N CYS A 664 31.72 -20.52 12.74
CA CYS A 664 32.69 -19.53 12.25
C CYS A 664 32.23 -18.10 12.53
N LYS A 665 33.19 -17.17 12.70
CA LYS A 665 32.90 -15.74 12.48
C LYS A 665 33.01 -15.42 11.00
N ALA A 666 32.32 -14.38 10.56
CA ALA A 666 32.32 -13.95 9.16
C ALA A 666 32.25 -12.43 9.04
N SER A 667 33.00 -11.86 8.10
CA SER A 667 32.96 -10.42 7.82
C SER A 667 32.80 -10.16 6.32
N LEU A 668 31.75 -9.42 5.97
CA LEU A 668 31.55 -8.84 4.65
C LEU A 668 32.36 -7.56 4.53
N LYS A 669 33.06 -7.39 3.42
CA LYS A 669 33.74 -6.17 3.00
C LYS A 669 33.51 -5.92 1.52
N PHE A 670 33.43 -4.66 1.13
CA PHE A 670 33.38 -4.23 -0.26
C PHE A 670 33.76 -2.75 -0.34
N TYR A 671 34.23 -2.32 -1.50
CA TYR A 671 34.46 -0.91 -1.79
C TYR A 671 33.24 -0.35 -2.52
N LEU A 672 32.73 0.79 -2.05
CA LEU A 672 31.64 1.51 -2.67
C LEU A 672 32.07 2.94 -3.00
N HIS A 673 32.06 3.28 -4.29
CA HIS A 673 32.13 4.65 -4.76
C HIS A 673 30.72 5.13 -5.11
N ILE A 674 30.38 6.35 -4.67
CA ILE A 674 29.11 7.00 -4.96
C ILE A 674 29.46 8.30 -5.67
N ASP A 675 29.08 8.41 -6.94
CA ASP A 675 29.04 9.66 -7.67
C ASP A 675 27.59 10.03 -7.97
N THR A 676 27.30 11.33 -7.97
CA THR A 676 25.96 11.83 -8.27
C THR A 676 26.02 13.22 -8.88
N ALA A 677 25.07 13.49 -9.77
CA ALA A 677 24.79 14.82 -10.29
C ALA A 677 23.80 15.61 -9.38
N GLU A 678 23.12 14.94 -8.44
CA GLU A 678 22.31 15.58 -7.41
C GLU A 678 23.16 16.43 -6.45
N SER A 679 22.51 17.41 -5.81
CA SER A 679 23.19 18.36 -4.91
C SER A 679 22.47 18.53 -3.57
N GLY A 680 23.23 18.88 -2.52
CA GLY A 680 22.72 19.00 -1.16
C GLY A 680 22.73 17.67 -0.40
N SER A 681 21.80 17.51 0.54
CA SER A 681 21.69 16.35 1.44
C SER A 681 20.36 15.59 1.34
N THR A 682 19.50 15.98 0.40
CA THR A 682 18.22 15.30 0.13
C THR A 682 18.49 13.90 -0.41
N VAL A 683 17.74 12.91 0.08
CA VAL A 683 17.86 11.51 -0.36
C VAL A 683 16.88 11.26 -1.51
N TYR A 684 17.41 11.33 -2.72
CA TYR A 684 16.73 10.97 -3.97
C TYR A 684 16.97 9.47 -4.20
N ASP A 685 18.18 9.13 -4.66
CA ASP A 685 18.57 7.75 -4.96
C ASP A 685 19.12 7.02 -3.74
N ARG A 686 18.80 5.72 -3.64
CA ARG A 686 19.13 4.87 -2.49
C ARG A 686 19.88 3.62 -2.94
N PHE A 687 20.81 3.16 -2.11
CA PHE A 687 21.53 1.91 -2.28
C PHE A 687 21.55 1.14 -0.96
N SER A 688 21.21 -0.15 -0.97
CA SER A 688 21.15 -0.98 0.24
C SER A 688 21.90 -2.29 0.07
N VAL A 689 22.50 -2.74 1.17
CA VAL A 689 23.22 -4.01 1.29
C VAL A 689 22.44 -4.92 2.20
N LEU A 690 22.05 -6.09 1.69
CA LEU A 690 21.21 -7.05 2.37
C LEU A 690 21.89 -8.41 2.45
N VAL A 691 21.67 -9.13 3.54
CA VAL A 691 22.02 -10.55 3.69
C VAL A 691 20.81 -11.30 4.23
N GLY A 692 20.36 -12.34 3.50
CA GLY A 692 19.18 -13.13 3.89
C GLY A 692 17.89 -12.30 4.01
N GLY A 693 17.77 -11.22 3.24
CA GLY A 693 16.64 -10.27 3.32
C GLY A 693 16.79 -9.20 4.41
N THR A 694 17.75 -9.31 5.32
CA THR A 694 18.02 -8.27 6.34
C THR A 694 18.95 -7.18 5.77
N THR A 695 18.54 -5.92 5.84
CA THR A 695 19.39 -4.78 5.49
C THR A 695 20.50 -4.58 6.53
N LEU A 696 21.76 -4.65 6.10
CA LEU A 696 22.95 -4.41 6.93
C LEU A 696 23.38 -2.94 6.89
N GLY A 697 23.15 -2.26 5.76
CA GLY A 697 23.44 -0.85 5.62
C GLY A 697 22.74 -0.24 4.40
N SER A 698 22.37 1.03 4.54
CA SER A 698 21.78 1.84 3.47
C SER A 698 22.63 3.10 3.24
N TYR A 699 22.67 3.51 1.97
CA TYR A 699 23.42 4.63 1.45
C TYR A 699 22.56 5.37 0.42
N SER A 700 22.99 6.57 0.00
CA SER A 700 22.28 7.38 -0.98
C SER A 700 23.20 8.30 -1.77
N ASN A 701 22.63 9.03 -2.73
CA ASN A 701 23.25 10.19 -3.39
C ASN A 701 23.90 11.15 -2.37
N ALA A 702 23.26 11.39 -1.22
CA ALA A 702 23.77 12.23 -0.13
C ALA A 702 25.01 11.65 0.60
N ASN A 703 25.47 10.45 0.24
CA ASN A 703 26.71 9.85 0.74
C ASN A 703 27.86 9.90 -0.27
N LYS A 704 27.78 10.78 -1.28
CA LYS A 704 28.87 11.09 -2.22
C LYS A 704 30.20 11.28 -1.50
N ALA A 705 31.24 10.62 -2.00
CA ALA A 705 32.60 10.72 -1.48
C ALA A 705 33.63 10.75 -2.61
N ALA A 706 34.82 11.31 -2.34
CA ALA A 706 35.92 11.29 -3.29
C ALA A 706 36.51 9.86 -3.38
N GLY A 707 36.16 9.14 -4.45
CA GLY A 707 36.59 7.75 -4.67
C GLY A 707 35.83 6.73 -3.81
N TYR A 708 36.40 5.53 -3.72
CA TYR A 708 35.80 4.40 -3.01
C TYR A 708 35.95 4.51 -1.49
N VAL A 709 34.91 4.09 -0.77
CA VAL A 709 34.93 3.91 0.68
C VAL A 709 34.74 2.43 1.01
N LEU A 710 35.69 1.86 1.77
CA LEU A 710 35.57 0.49 2.30
C LEU A 710 34.41 0.41 3.29
N ARG A 711 33.47 -0.50 3.04
CA ARG A 711 32.40 -0.87 3.96
C ARG A 711 32.72 -2.21 4.61
N THR A 712 32.25 -2.44 5.83
CA THR A 712 32.50 -3.68 6.58
C THR A 712 31.33 -4.00 7.49
N PHE A 713 30.85 -5.24 7.45
CA PHE A 713 29.75 -5.75 8.27
C PHE A 713 30.12 -7.10 8.89
N ASP A 714 29.57 -7.39 10.07
CA ASP A 714 29.67 -8.70 10.71
C ASP A 714 28.52 -9.61 10.23
N LEU A 715 28.86 -10.79 9.72
CA LEU A 715 27.92 -11.81 9.26
C LEU A 715 27.91 -13.05 10.20
N SER A 716 28.56 -12.99 11.36
CA SER A 716 28.69 -14.13 12.28
C SER A 716 27.34 -14.66 12.80
N ALA A 717 26.28 -13.84 12.76
CA ALA A 717 24.91 -14.26 13.07
C ALA A 717 24.34 -15.30 12.09
N TYR A 718 24.89 -15.39 10.87
CA TYR A 718 24.47 -16.33 9.82
C TYR A 718 25.36 -17.58 9.77
N ALA A 719 26.18 -17.84 10.79
CA ALA A 719 27.02 -19.03 10.87
C ALA A 719 26.19 -20.32 10.87
N GLY A 720 26.49 -21.21 9.93
CA GLY A 720 25.75 -22.45 9.66
C GLY A 720 24.70 -22.33 8.56
N GLN A 721 24.58 -21.18 7.90
CA GLN A 721 23.55 -20.90 6.89
C GLN A 721 24.17 -20.62 5.51
N THR A 722 23.37 -20.85 4.47
CA THR A 722 23.60 -20.26 3.13
C THR A 722 22.64 -19.10 2.97
N VAL A 723 23.17 -17.91 2.70
CA VAL A 723 22.42 -16.66 2.68
C VAL A 723 22.69 -15.89 1.39
N THR A 724 21.66 -15.26 0.83
CA THR A 724 21.83 -14.36 -0.32
C THR A 724 22.41 -13.04 0.15
N LEU A 725 23.64 -12.73 -0.27
CA LEU A 725 24.20 -11.37 -0.26
C LEU A 725 23.61 -10.63 -1.47
N LYS A 726 22.96 -9.48 -1.24
CA LYS A 726 22.36 -8.64 -2.28
C LYS A 726 22.78 -7.19 -2.09
N PHE A 727 23.24 -6.57 -3.16
CA PHE A 727 23.36 -5.13 -3.32
C PHE A 727 22.21 -4.68 -4.22
N THR A 728 21.49 -3.62 -3.85
CA THR A 728 20.36 -3.11 -4.63
C THR A 728 20.37 -1.60 -4.60
N GLU A 729 20.01 -0.96 -5.71
CA GLU A 729 19.73 0.48 -5.74
C GLU A 729 18.30 0.76 -6.19
N SER A 730 17.86 1.99 -5.92
CA SER A 730 16.72 2.62 -6.57
C SER A 730 17.13 4.06 -6.91
N GLU A 731 17.09 4.38 -8.20
CA GLU A 731 17.30 5.71 -8.77
C GLU A 731 15.94 6.33 -9.09
N ASP A 732 15.75 7.62 -8.88
CA ASP A 732 14.50 8.31 -9.21
C ASP A 732 14.54 8.94 -10.63
N TYR A 733 13.56 9.80 -10.96
CA TYR A 733 13.50 10.48 -12.25
C TYR A 733 13.96 11.94 -12.12
N SER A 734 15.28 12.17 -12.19
CA SER A 734 15.86 13.51 -12.26
C SER A 734 17.31 13.49 -12.77
N LEU A 735 18.30 13.47 -11.86
CA LEU A 735 19.72 13.47 -12.15
C LEU A 735 20.32 12.11 -11.76
N GLN A 736 21.49 11.78 -12.31
CA GLN A 736 22.06 10.45 -12.11
C GLN A 736 22.72 10.28 -10.73
N THR A 737 22.58 9.09 -10.15
CA THR A 737 23.47 8.61 -9.08
C THR A 737 24.02 7.21 -9.41
N SER A 738 25.34 7.12 -9.46
CA SER A 738 26.09 5.91 -9.73
C SER A 738 26.59 5.28 -8.43
N PHE A 739 26.15 4.06 -8.15
CA PHE A 739 26.63 3.22 -7.05
C PHE A 739 27.57 2.16 -7.62
N VAL A 740 28.88 2.39 -7.48
CA VAL A 740 29.92 1.53 -8.07
C VAL A 740 30.57 0.66 -7.00
N LEU A 741 30.46 -0.65 -7.19
CA LEU A 741 30.98 -1.69 -6.30
C LEU A 741 32.23 -2.34 -6.86
N ASP A 742 33.15 -2.65 -5.96
CA ASP A 742 34.35 -3.42 -6.26
C ASP A 742 34.87 -4.22 -5.04
N ASP A 743 35.74 -5.19 -5.29
CA ASP A 743 36.46 -6.02 -4.30
C ASP A 743 35.55 -6.63 -3.20
N VAL A 744 34.37 -7.14 -3.59
CA VAL A 744 33.42 -7.74 -2.65
C VAL A 744 33.98 -9.04 -2.07
N SER A 745 33.96 -9.16 -0.74
CA SER A 745 34.56 -10.27 -0.01
C SER A 745 33.76 -10.63 1.24
N VAL A 746 33.55 -11.93 1.49
CA VAL A 746 33.11 -12.44 2.79
C VAL A 746 34.19 -13.38 3.30
N THR A 747 34.93 -12.92 4.32
CA THR A 747 36.02 -13.70 4.91
C THR A 747 35.54 -14.36 6.20
N THR A 748 35.77 -15.66 6.33
CA THR A 748 35.51 -16.41 7.58
C THR A 748 36.76 -16.46 8.47
N SER A 749 36.56 -16.59 9.78
CA SER A 749 37.64 -16.77 10.79
C SER A 749 37.22 -17.67 11.95
#